data_AF-A0A3C0ZKM3-F1
#
_entry.id   AF-A0A3C0ZKM3-F1
#
_cell.length_a   1.000
_cell.length_b   1.000
_cell.length_c   1.000
_cell.angle_alpha   90.00
_cell.angle_beta   90.00
_cell.angle_gamma   90.00
#
_symmetry.space_group_name_H-M   'P 1'
#
loop_
_entity.id
_entity.type
_entity.pdbx_description
1 polymer ?
#
loop_
_entity_poly.entity_id
_entity_poly.type
_entity_poly.pdbx_seq_one_letter_code
_entity_poly.pdbx_strand_id
1 'polypeptide(L)'
;MRDRSSAIRFASQLALVFGLTSLSFSQTPFWQQTNGPYGGTIYAVSGDSTEQLFAGSEGGGVFRSTDLGTTWSMSNSGLSNPLIYALTSNSRGDLFAGTGGSGVFRSTDRGRTWANSNEGIADNSILSLTVDTSNAIYAGTAGESIYKSTDNGSSWRKLDTGFLNSFVFALALSPRGDLYAGTDFKGSGTGGVYRSTDGGSNWGYVGLLNITVYSILVGGNGNLYAGTSGAGVFRSTDNGQNWTQITSGFTNRTIFSLASNPRGVLFAGTNGGGLFRSTDNGLTWGSVGGEFASPFTLSIFVHASGNIIAGTAGLGIFRSTNDGSSWTQSSAGMINSNVLSLAVNSSGHILAGARRGGVLRSIDNGNSWLQIHPASVYTSVVALATQPDSLIFAATTDDGIFRSTNSGTTWVKVNSGLTYPIVRSLLISQRNIVFAGTFGGGIFRSTNNGDSWSEVNNGVSSPLITSLVQTSSGSVLAGSFGGGIYRTTDNGQRWIALLSGLSNTFVRSLLTVNGDIVVGTDGGVFRSSDDGATWSPINIGLSTLEVQSLGTNRHGHLFAGTAGGGVFRSTDNGGNWSPVTSGLLNGEIQAVAVTPSGYVLVATYGSGVFRSSQSTVAVERDHADMPMKFSLEQNYPNPFNPSTRIKFQISSPEVVTLKVFDALGRSVATLLNEQKLPGTYVVPLDVRSFDGSLPTGVYFYRLDAGEYSRTLKMTLVK
;
A
#
# COMPACT_ATOMS: atom_id res chain seq x y z
N MET A 1 -51.26 -53.52 42.51
CA MET A 1 -50.93 -54.89 43.01
C MET A 1 -49.80 -55.44 42.15
N ARG A 2 -48.70 -55.93 42.76
CA ARG A 2 -47.71 -56.93 42.25
C ARG A 2 -47.09 -56.74 40.84
N ASP A 3 -45.81 -57.06 40.56
CA ASP A 3 -44.62 -57.36 41.37
C ASP A 3 -43.33 -57.10 40.52
N ARG A 4 -42.15 -57.45 41.05
CA ARG A 4 -40.78 -57.04 40.62
C ARG A 4 -40.16 -57.76 39.39
N SER A 5 -39.12 -57.12 38.83
CA SER A 5 -37.89 -57.69 38.17
C SER A 5 -38.05 -58.58 36.91
N SER A 6 -37.14 -58.75 35.94
CA SER A 6 -35.79 -58.23 35.56
C SER A 6 -35.38 -58.89 34.21
N ALA A 7 -34.46 -58.46 33.33
CA ALA A 7 -33.68 -57.22 33.07
C ALA A 7 -32.92 -57.39 31.71
N ILE A 8 -32.01 -56.46 31.33
CA ILE A 8 -30.97 -56.57 30.25
C ILE A 8 -31.54 -56.62 28.80
N ARG A 9 -31.62 -55.50 28.05
CA ARG A 9 -30.61 -54.87 27.14
C ARG A 9 -30.07 -55.84 26.05
N PHE A 10 -29.99 -55.53 24.74
CA PHE A 10 -29.79 -54.26 24.01
C PHE A 10 -30.41 -54.33 22.59
N ALA A 11 -31.07 -53.26 22.11
CA ALA A 11 -31.10 -52.85 20.68
C ALA A 11 -32.01 -51.62 20.49
N SER A 12 -31.45 -50.47 20.11
CA SER A 12 -32.22 -49.33 19.58
C SER A 12 -31.33 -48.46 18.70
N GLN A 13 -31.85 -48.07 17.54
CA GLN A 13 -31.10 -47.49 16.43
C GLN A 13 -30.57 -46.08 16.73
N LEU A 14 -29.38 -45.77 16.21
CA LEU A 14 -28.85 -44.41 16.17
C LEU A 14 -29.26 -43.77 14.83
N ALA A 15 -30.10 -42.74 14.86
CA ALA A 15 -30.46 -41.97 13.67
C ALA A 15 -29.32 -41.00 13.33
N LEU A 16 -28.63 -41.22 12.21
CA LEU A 16 -27.56 -40.33 11.75
C LEU A 16 -28.16 -39.19 10.91
N VAL A 17 -28.29 -38.01 11.49
CA VAL A 17 -28.67 -36.79 10.76
C VAL A 17 -27.44 -36.31 9.98
N PHE A 18 -27.46 -36.47 8.66
CA PHE A 18 -26.48 -35.83 7.78
C PHE A 18 -26.76 -34.33 7.70
N GLY A 19 -26.12 -33.57 8.59
CA GLY A 19 -25.97 -32.14 8.42
C GLY A 19 -25.10 -31.87 7.20
N LEU A 20 -25.69 -31.36 6.11
CA LEU A 20 -24.95 -30.81 4.98
C LEU A 20 -24.25 -29.53 5.40
N THR A 21 -23.07 -29.66 6.02
CA THR A 21 -22.12 -28.55 6.11
C THR A 21 -21.64 -28.26 4.69
N SER A 22 -22.16 -27.21 4.08
CA SER A 22 -21.58 -26.66 2.87
C SER A 22 -20.14 -26.24 3.20
N LEU A 23 -19.17 -27.03 2.75
CA LEU A 23 -17.76 -26.65 2.74
C LEU A 23 -17.64 -25.45 1.79
N SER A 24 -17.78 -24.25 2.33
CA SER A 24 -17.43 -23.02 1.66
C SER A 24 -15.92 -23.01 1.50
N PHE A 25 -15.44 -23.56 0.39
CA PHE A 25 -14.08 -23.29 -0.07
C PHE A 25 -14.00 -21.78 -0.29
N SER A 26 -13.32 -21.10 0.63
CA SER A 26 -12.95 -19.70 0.43
C SER A 26 -12.13 -19.65 -0.84
N GLN A 27 -12.69 -19.08 -1.91
CA GLN A 27 -11.90 -18.78 -3.10
C GLN A 27 -10.75 -17.89 -2.66
N THR A 28 -9.52 -18.24 -3.04
CA THR A 28 -8.36 -17.39 -2.80
C THR A 28 -8.64 -16.01 -3.40
N PRO A 29 -8.53 -14.91 -2.63
CA PRO A 29 -8.80 -13.58 -3.15
C PRO A 29 -8.04 -13.31 -4.44
N PHE A 30 -8.66 -12.59 -5.38
CA PHE A 30 -8.00 -12.23 -6.63
C PHE A 30 -6.79 -11.33 -6.35
N TRP A 31 -6.90 -10.44 -5.37
CA TRP A 31 -5.82 -9.55 -4.94
C TRP A 31 -5.14 -10.03 -3.67
N GLN A 32 -3.81 -9.95 -3.68
CA GLN A 32 -2.96 -10.06 -2.52
C GLN A 32 -2.19 -8.74 -2.35
N GLN A 33 -2.21 -8.17 -1.14
CA GLN A 33 -1.38 -7.00 -0.83
C GLN A 33 0.10 -7.40 -0.89
N THR A 34 0.94 -6.60 -1.54
CA THR A 34 2.38 -6.86 -1.59
C THR A 34 3.03 -6.51 -0.25
N ASN A 35 4.23 -7.05 0.00
CA ASN A 35 4.95 -6.88 1.27
C ASN A 35 5.69 -5.52 1.32
N GLY A 36 4.92 -4.45 1.16
CA GLY A 36 5.36 -3.10 0.83
C GLY A 36 4.68 -2.57 -0.45
N PRO A 37 5.07 -1.39 -0.97
CA PRO A 37 6.14 -0.52 -0.46
C PRO A 37 5.90 -0.07 0.98
N TYR A 38 6.91 -0.18 1.84
CA TYR A 38 6.80 0.28 3.23
C TYR A 38 6.85 1.81 3.32
N GLY A 39 6.14 2.40 4.29
CA GLY A 39 6.19 3.83 4.59
C GLY A 39 4.80 4.41 4.85
N GLY A 40 4.48 5.50 4.16
CA GLY A 40 3.24 6.26 4.36
C GLY A 40 3.38 7.40 5.37
N THR A 41 2.29 8.15 5.54
CA THR A 41 2.21 9.32 6.43
C THR A 41 1.73 8.90 7.82
N ILE A 42 2.52 9.22 8.86
CA ILE A 42 2.24 8.89 10.27
C ILE A 42 2.01 10.16 11.08
N TYR A 43 0.76 10.43 11.44
CA TYR A 43 0.35 11.63 12.17
C TYR A 43 0.53 11.52 13.67
N ALA A 44 0.34 10.33 14.25
CA ALA A 44 0.46 10.11 15.69
C ALA A 44 1.38 8.93 15.99
N VAL A 45 2.17 9.03 17.05
CA VAL A 45 2.86 7.91 17.67
C VAL A 45 2.66 7.95 19.18
N SER A 46 2.48 6.78 19.79
CA SER A 46 2.22 6.62 21.21
C SER A 46 2.72 5.26 21.70
N GLY A 47 2.67 5.01 23.01
CA GLY A 47 3.03 3.72 23.59
C GLY A 47 2.43 3.53 24.97
N ASP A 48 2.23 2.28 25.36
CA ASP A 48 1.69 1.91 26.67
C ASP A 48 2.79 1.62 27.71
N SER A 49 2.39 1.39 28.96
CA SER A 49 3.30 1.04 30.07
C SER A 49 3.94 -0.35 29.97
N THR A 50 3.65 -1.11 28.91
CA THR A 50 4.20 -2.46 28.62
C THR A 50 5.14 -2.47 27.41
N GLU A 51 5.67 -1.30 27.04
CA GLU A 51 6.55 -1.04 25.89
C GLU A 51 5.94 -1.36 24.51
N GLN A 52 4.61 -1.51 24.42
CA GLN A 52 3.95 -1.61 23.12
C GLN A 52 3.85 -0.22 22.50
N LEU A 53 4.05 -0.15 21.19
CA LEU A 53 4.05 1.10 20.45
C LEU A 53 2.94 1.09 19.40
N PHE A 54 2.34 2.25 19.20
CA PHE A 54 1.20 2.45 18.32
C PHE A 54 1.45 3.65 17.41
N ALA A 55 1.06 3.53 16.14
CA ALA A 55 1.24 4.57 15.14
C ALA A 55 -0.04 4.79 14.33
N GLY A 56 -0.50 6.03 14.27
CA GLY A 56 -1.71 6.47 13.55
C GLY A 56 -1.32 7.07 12.21
N SER A 57 -2.00 6.65 11.14
CA SER A 57 -1.63 6.97 9.76
C SER A 57 -2.71 7.72 8.99
N GLU A 58 -2.35 8.24 7.80
CA GLU A 58 -3.27 8.97 6.91
C GLU A 58 -4.34 8.09 6.22
N GLY A 59 -4.14 6.78 6.16
CA GLY A 59 -5.09 5.87 5.49
C GLY A 59 -4.86 4.37 5.71
N GLY A 60 -3.92 3.99 6.58
CA GLY A 60 -3.70 2.60 6.99
C GLY A 60 -4.25 2.26 8.38
N GLY A 61 -4.96 3.19 9.03
CA GLY A 61 -5.46 3.04 10.40
C GLY A 61 -4.34 3.11 11.44
N VAL A 62 -4.46 2.26 12.46
CA VAL A 62 -3.50 2.09 13.55
C VAL A 62 -2.57 0.92 13.25
N PHE A 63 -1.27 1.15 13.38
CA PHE A 63 -0.25 0.11 13.41
C PHE A 63 0.19 -0.15 14.84
N ARG A 64 0.48 -1.42 15.16
CA ARG A 64 0.93 -1.89 16.47
C ARG A 64 2.26 -2.63 16.34
N SER A 65 3.19 -2.31 17.23
CA SER A 65 4.45 -3.02 17.43
C SER A 65 4.52 -3.58 18.86
N THR A 66 5.05 -4.80 18.97
CA THR A 66 5.32 -5.50 20.26
C THR A 66 6.80 -5.83 20.44
N ASP A 67 7.67 -5.25 19.60
CA ASP A 67 9.12 -5.52 19.54
C ASP A 67 9.93 -4.20 19.57
N LEU A 68 9.43 -3.24 20.36
CA LEU A 68 10.00 -1.90 20.55
C LEU A 68 10.09 -1.05 19.27
N GLY A 69 9.24 -1.34 18.28
CA GLY A 69 9.13 -0.58 17.02
C GLY A 69 9.96 -1.16 15.89
N THR A 70 10.46 -2.40 16.02
CA THR A 70 11.28 -3.06 14.99
C THR A 70 10.42 -3.55 13.82
N THR A 71 9.23 -4.09 14.12
CA THR A 71 8.22 -4.46 13.14
C THR A 71 6.83 -3.97 13.55
N TRP A 72 5.98 -3.75 12.55
CA TRP A 72 4.65 -3.18 12.72
C TRP A 72 3.60 -4.04 12.02
N SER A 73 2.40 -4.09 12.60
CA SER A 73 1.25 -4.83 12.09
C SER A 73 0.00 -3.95 12.12
N MET A 74 -0.88 -4.08 11.11
CA MET A 74 -2.16 -3.37 11.11
C MET A 74 -3.05 -3.85 12.26
N SER A 75 -3.70 -2.91 12.95
CA SER A 75 -4.41 -3.13 14.20
C SER A 75 -5.79 -2.49 14.11
N ASN A 76 -6.56 -2.85 13.07
CA ASN A 76 -7.74 -2.10 12.60
C ASN A 76 -9.09 -2.81 12.83
N SER A 77 -9.15 -3.92 13.57
CA SER A 77 -10.40 -4.65 13.76
C SER A 77 -11.42 -3.77 14.51
N GLY A 78 -12.56 -3.47 13.88
CA GLY A 78 -13.60 -2.58 14.43
C GLY A 78 -13.34 -1.07 14.22
N LEU A 79 -12.21 -0.69 13.63
CA LEU A 79 -11.91 0.71 13.25
C LEU A 79 -12.49 1.00 11.86
N SER A 80 -13.56 1.81 11.78
CA SER A 80 -14.23 2.11 10.49
C SER A 80 -13.65 3.28 9.71
N ASN A 81 -12.69 4.02 10.28
CA ASN A 81 -12.03 5.15 9.63
C ASN A 81 -10.51 5.03 9.79
N PRO A 82 -9.74 4.90 8.69
CA PRO A 82 -8.30 4.64 8.76
C PRO A 82 -7.44 5.92 8.85
N LEU A 83 -8.03 7.11 8.92
CA LEU A 83 -7.34 8.38 9.11
C LEU A 83 -7.24 8.72 10.60
N ILE A 84 -6.08 8.48 11.20
CA ILE A 84 -5.82 8.64 12.64
C ILE A 84 -4.93 9.86 12.87
N TYR A 85 -5.45 10.88 13.56
CA TYR A 85 -4.71 12.10 13.90
C TYR A 85 -4.11 12.09 15.30
N ALA A 86 -4.73 11.39 16.26
CA ALA A 86 -4.28 11.35 17.64
C ALA A 86 -4.29 9.92 18.20
N LEU A 87 -3.32 9.60 19.06
CA LEU A 87 -3.26 8.34 19.81
C LEU A 87 -2.82 8.62 21.25
N THR A 88 -3.49 8.02 22.22
CA THR A 88 -3.07 8.04 23.63
C THR A 88 -3.46 6.74 24.34
N SER A 89 -2.85 6.49 25.49
CA SER A 89 -3.15 5.35 26.38
C SER A 89 -3.36 5.83 27.80
N ASN A 90 -4.32 5.25 28.51
CA ASN A 90 -4.50 5.50 29.95
C ASN A 90 -3.55 4.62 30.79
N SER A 91 -3.53 4.78 32.12
CA SER A 91 -2.66 3.98 33.00
C SER A 91 -3.04 2.50 33.12
N ARG A 92 -4.21 2.12 32.59
CA ARG A 92 -4.74 0.75 32.55
C ARG A 92 -4.30 -0.01 31.28
N GLY A 93 -3.78 0.70 30.28
CA GLY A 93 -3.47 0.18 28.95
C GLY A 93 -4.68 0.12 27.99
N ASP A 94 -5.76 0.84 28.30
CA ASP A 94 -6.78 1.14 27.30
C ASP A 94 -6.23 2.21 26.34
N LEU A 95 -6.55 2.09 25.05
CA LEU A 95 -6.08 3.00 23.99
C LEU A 95 -7.24 3.81 23.43
N PHE A 96 -6.93 5.04 23.00
CA PHE A 96 -7.86 5.95 22.35
C PHE A 96 -7.25 6.49 21.06
N ALA A 97 -7.98 6.36 19.96
CA ALA A 97 -7.60 6.84 18.63
C ALA A 97 -8.56 7.94 18.18
N GLY A 98 -8.03 9.13 17.96
CA GLY A 98 -8.75 10.27 17.40
C GLY A 98 -8.69 10.24 15.88
N THR A 99 -9.83 10.23 15.23
CA THR A 99 -9.95 10.12 13.77
C THR A 99 -10.26 11.45 13.11
N GLY A 100 -9.94 11.59 11.81
CA GLY A 100 -10.23 12.80 11.03
C GLY A 100 -11.65 12.91 10.48
N GLY A 101 -12.63 12.16 11.01
CA GLY A 101 -14.00 12.18 10.51
C GLY A 101 -14.96 11.14 11.10
N SER A 102 -14.61 10.46 12.19
CA SER A 102 -15.48 9.48 12.87
C SER A 102 -15.32 9.49 14.40
N GLY A 103 -14.87 10.61 14.96
CA GLY A 103 -14.71 10.81 16.40
C GLY A 103 -13.57 9.99 17.02
N VAL A 104 -13.78 9.52 18.25
CA VAL A 104 -12.87 8.69 19.03
C VAL A 104 -13.22 7.21 18.88
N PHE A 105 -12.20 6.37 18.70
CA PHE A 105 -12.28 4.93 18.89
C PHE A 105 -11.53 4.54 20.16
N ARG A 106 -12.07 3.56 20.88
CA ARG A 106 -11.48 3.00 22.11
C ARG A 106 -11.14 1.53 21.92
N SER A 107 -10.01 1.10 22.49
CA SER A 107 -9.64 -0.30 22.64
C SER A 107 -9.36 -0.62 24.09
N THR A 108 -9.93 -1.72 24.60
CA THR A 108 -9.69 -2.24 25.96
C THR A 108 -8.83 -3.51 25.98
N ASP A 109 -8.32 -3.93 24.81
CA ASP A 109 -7.56 -5.17 24.62
C ASP A 109 -6.15 -4.92 24.03
N ARG A 110 -5.63 -3.70 24.22
CA ARG A 110 -4.34 -3.20 23.71
C ARG A 110 -4.26 -3.17 22.18
N GLY A 111 -5.33 -2.67 21.55
CA GLY A 111 -5.41 -2.35 20.13
C GLY A 111 -5.79 -3.52 19.23
N ARG A 112 -6.14 -4.69 19.77
CA ARG A 112 -6.53 -5.85 18.95
C ARG A 112 -7.92 -5.63 18.33
N THR A 113 -8.83 -5.03 19.09
CA THR A 113 -10.14 -4.57 18.62
C THR A 113 -10.43 -3.15 19.08
N TRP A 114 -11.23 -2.44 18.29
CA TRP A 114 -11.66 -1.07 18.53
C TRP A 114 -13.19 -0.97 18.48
N ALA A 115 -13.74 -0.05 19.27
CA ALA A 115 -15.15 0.32 19.25
C ALA A 115 -15.29 1.84 19.17
N ASN A 116 -16.38 2.31 18.56
CA ASN A 116 -16.76 3.72 18.59
C ASN A 116 -16.96 4.21 20.03
N SER A 117 -16.47 5.41 20.33
CA SER A 117 -16.38 5.98 21.68
C SER A 117 -16.86 7.44 21.64
N ASN A 118 -18.08 7.65 21.12
CA ASN A 118 -18.58 8.95 20.64
C ASN A 118 -19.82 9.48 21.38
N GLU A 119 -20.33 8.80 22.42
CA GLU A 119 -21.52 9.27 23.14
C GLU A 119 -21.26 10.65 23.77
N GLY A 120 -22.02 11.67 23.36
CA GLY A 120 -21.84 13.06 23.80
C GLY A 120 -20.78 13.87 23.04
N ILE A 121 -20.09 13.27 22.05
CA ILE A 121 -19.25 14.00 21.09
C ILE A 121 -20.11 14.41 19.89
N ALA A 122 -20.15 15.69 19.55
CA ALA A 122 -20.84 16.21 18.36
C ALA A 122 -19.90 16.48 17.17
N ASP A 123 -18.58 16.56 17.40
CA ASP A 123 -17.58 16.77 16.36
C ASP A 123 -16.86 15.48 15.97
N ASN A 124 -16.71 15.25 14.66
CA ASN A 124 -16.17 13.99 14.15
C ASN A 124 -14.65 14.03 13.90
N SER A 125 -13.96 15.16 14.06
CA SER A 125 -12.53 15.31 13.75
C SER A 125 -11.72 15.63 15.01
N ILE A 126 -11.09 14.60 15.55
CA ILE A 126 -10.33 14.65 16.80
C ILE A 126 -8.85 14.89 16.47
N LEU A 127 -8.36 16.08 16.80
CA LEU A 127 -7.01 16.54 16.46
C LEU A 127 -5.98 16.23 17.54
N SER A 128 -6.41 16.17 18.81
CA SER A 128 -5.52 15.88 19.94
C SER A 128 -6.23 15.08 21.03
N LEU A 129 -5.47 14.22 21.71
CA LEU A 129 -5.93 13.42 22.85
C LEU A 129 -4.89 13.46 23.97
N THR A 130 -5.35 13.64 25.21
CA THR A 130 -4.50 13.50 26.41
C THR A 130 -5.27 12.86 27.56
N VAL A 131 -4.57 12.30 28.53
CA VAL A 131 -5.15 11.62 29.70
C VAL A 131 -4.54 12.21 30.96
N ASP A 132 -5.38 12.56 31.94
CA ASP A 132 -4.90 13.05 33.23
C ASP A 132 -4.59 11.93 34.24
N THR A 133 -4.01 12.31 35.38
CA THR A 133 -3.62 11.38 36.46
C THR A 133 -4.80 10.64 37.09
N SER A 134 -6.04 11.08 36.88
CA SER A 134 -7.26 10.38 37.30
C SER A 134 -7.78 9.38 36.25
N ASN A 135 -7.14 9.31 35.08
CA ASN A 135 -7.61 8.66 33.85
C ASN A 135 -8.83 9.33 33.19
N ALA A 136 -9.08 10.62 33.46
CA ALA A 136 -10.01 11.37 32.61
C ALA A 136 -9.32 11.68 31.27
N ILE A 137 -10.04 11.50 30.16
CA ILE A 137 -9.52 11.69 28.81
C ILE A 137 -10.08 13.00 28.25
N TYR A 138 -9.24 13.76 27.56
CA TYR A 138 -9.59 15.03 26.93
C TYR A 138 -9.33 14.93 25.43
N ALA A 139 -10.31 15.32 24.61
CA ALA A 139 -10.26 15.30 23.16
C ALA A 139 -10.42 16.72 22.61
N GLY A 140 -9.37 17.23 21.94
CA GLY A 140 -9.40 18.51 21.23
C GLY A 140 -9.85 18.29 19.78
N THR A 141 -10.75 19.15 19.30
CA THR A 141 -11.47 18.93 18.03
C THR A 141 -11.22 20.00 16.99
N ALA A 142 -11.59 19.70 15.73
CA ALA A 142 -11.69 20.70 14.67
C ALA A 142 -12.96 21.56 14.84
N GLY A 143 -14.04 21.02 15.39
CA GLY A 143 -15.24 21.78 15.83
C GLY A 143 -15.05 22.62 17.09
N GLU A 144 -13.87 23.22 17.23
CA GLU A 144 -13.60 24.41 18.05
C GLU A 144 -13.84 24.22 19.56
N SER A 145 -13.56 23.02 20.10
CA SER A 145 -13.79 22.75 21.53
C SER A 145 -12.97 21.58 22.08
N ILE A 146 -13.12 21.33 23.38
CA ILE A 146 -12.54 20.20 24.13
C ILE A 146 -13.67 19.39 24.74
N TYR A 147 -13.65 18.08 24.53
CA TYR A 147 -14.55 17.13 25.19
C TYR A 147 -13.79 16.38 26.30
N LYS A 148 -14.45 16.10 27.41
CA LYS A 148 -13.90 15.34 28.54
C LYS A 148 -14.73 14.09 28.81
N SER A 149 -14.07 12.95 29.00
CA SER A 149 -14.65 11.75 29.58
C SER A 149 -14.02 11.43 30.94
N THR A 150 -14.85 11.04 31.91
CA THR A 150 -14.43 10.56 33.23
C THR A 150 -14.79 9.08 33.47
N ASP A 151 -15.41 8.43 32.49
CA ASP A 151 -15.89 7.04 32.54
C ASP A 151 -15.16 6.14 31.52
N ASN A 152 -13.90 6.50 31.25
CA ASN A 152 -12.99 5.78 30.35
C ASN A 152 -13.41 5.80 28.87
N GLY A 153 -13.96 6.93 28.41
CA GLY A 153 -14.44 7.13 27.04
C GLY A 153 -15.82 6.56 26.74
N SER A 154 -16.56 6.11 27.77
CA SER A 154 -17.92 5.57 27.56
C SER A 154 -18.89 6.69 27.18
N SER A 155 -18.81 7.83 27.86
CA SER A 155 -19.49 9.08 27.52
C SER A 155 -18.57 10.29 27.65
N TRP A 156 -18.93 11.37 26.95
CA TRP A 156 -18.15 12.59 26.83
C TRP A 156 -19.01 13.83 27.07
N ARG A 157 -18.43 14.84 27.70
CA ARG A 157 -19.05 16.14 27.91
C ARG A 157 -18.22 17.23 27.24
N LYS A 158 -18.84 18.04 26.37
CA LYS A 158 -18.25 19.28 25.86
C LYS A 158 -17.94 20.21 27.04
N LEU A 159 -16.72 20.73 27.09
CA LEU A 159 -16.31 21.73 28.09
C LEU A 159 -16.65 23.14 27.59
N ASP A 160 -16.98 24.05 28.50
CA ASP A 160 -17.03 25.48 28.18
C ASP A 160 -15.59 26.02 28.18
N THR A 161 -15.03 26.19 26.99
CA THR A 161 -13.63 26.57 26.80
C THR A 161 -13.39 28.07 26.80
N GLY A 162 -14.44 28.90 26.69
CA GLY A 162 -14.36 30.37 26.63
C GLY A 162 -13.64 30.97 25.40
N PHE A 163 -12.75 30.23 24.74
CA PHE A 163 -12.16 30.61 23.45
C PHE A 163 -13.09 30.22 22.29
N LEU A 164 -13.29 31.18 21.38
CA LEU A 164 -14.21 31.06 20.24
C LEU A 164 -13.44 30.73 18.96
N ASN A 165 -14.04 29.87 18.14
CA ASN A 165 -13.68 29.62 16.75
C ASN A 165 -12.19 29.27 16.50
N SER A 166 -11.65 28.32 17.27
CA SER A 166 -10.26 27.88 17.17
C SER A 166 -10.11 26.35 17.29
N PHE A 167 -9.41 25.73 16.34
CA PHE A 167 -9.07 24.31 16.35
C PHE A 167 -8.11 23.98 17.49
N VAL A 168 -8.30 22.84 18.17
CA VAL A 168 -7.46 22.43 19.32
C VAL A 168 -6.43 21.39 18.87
N PHE A 169 -5.32 21.87 18.31
CA PHE A 169 -4.25 21.01 17.77
C PHE A 169 -3.42 20.30 18.84
N ALA A 170 -3.30 20.86 20.05
CA ALA A 170 -2.48 20.29 21.11
C ALA A 170 -3.18 20.32 22.46
N LEU A 171 -3.05 19.23 23.22
CA LEU A 171 -3.40 19.15 24.64
C LEU A 171 -2.22 18.56 25.43
N ALA A 172 -1.81 19.23 26.49
CA ALA A 172 -0.74 18.79 27.37
C ALA A 172 -1.12 18.92 28.84
N LEU A 173 -0.58 18.04 29.68
CA LEU A 173 -0.81 18.00 31.13
C LEU A 173 0.49 18.27 31.87
N SER A 174 0.47 19.13 32.89
CA SER A 174 1.60 19.30 33.81
C SER A 174 1.58 18.24 34.92
N PRO A 175 2.74 17.91 35.54
CA PRO A 175 2.78 17.04 36.72
C PRO A 175 1.94 17.53 37.91
N ARG A 176 1.46 18.77 37.90
CA ARG A 176 0.58 19.36 38.92
C ARG A 176 -0.91 19.24 38.59
N GLY A 177 -1.26 18.71 37.41
CA GLY A 177 -2.64 18.59 36.93
C GLY A 177 -3.15 19.80 36.13
N ASP A 178 -2.30 20.77 35.81
CA ASP A 178 -2.69 21.86 34.90
C ASP A 178 -2.83 21.32 33.48
N LEU A 179 -3.87 21.74 32.78
CA LEU A 179 -4.07 21.44 31.36
C LEU A 179 -3.66 22.66 30.53
N TYR A 180 -3.04 22.39 29.38
CA TYR A 180 -2.69 23.39 28.37
C TYR A 180 -3.28 23.01 27.03
N ALA A 181 -3.86 23.99 26.32
CA ALA A 181 -4.41 23.82 24.99
C ALA A 181 -3.68 24.73 23.99
N GLY A 182 -3.21 24.16 22.88
CA GLY A 182 -2.62 24.86 21.76
C GLY A 182 -3.64 25.01 20.64
N THR A 183 -3.91 26.26 20.25
CA THR A 183 -5.02 26.61 19.36
C THR A 183 -4.55 27.32 18.09
N ASP A 184 -5.45 27.44 17.11
CA ASP A 184 -5.21 28.15 15.85
C ASP A 184 -5.89 29.54 15.79
N PHE A 185 -5.42 30.38 14.86
CA PHE A 185 -5.88 31.78 14.70
C PHE A 185 -6.68 32.01 13.40
N LYS A 186 -7.08 30.97 12.66
CA LYS A 186 -7.86 31.19 11.43
C LYS A 186 -9.32 31.56 11.77
N GLY A 187 -9.98 32.25 10.85
CA GLY A 187 -11.34 32.73 11.06
C GLY A 187 -11.36 33.93 12.01
N SER A 188 -12.20 33.86 13.05
CA SER A 188 -12.31 34.87 14.11
C SER A 188 -11.67 34.43 15.44
N GLY A 189 -10.93 33.31 15.43
CA GLY A 189 -10.20 32.82 16.59
C GLY A 189 -9.00 33.69 16.94
N THR A 190 -8.63 33.70 18.22
CA THR A 190 -7.50 34.49 18.74
C THR A 190 -6.18 33.72 18.76
N GLY A 191 -6.22 32.38 18.68
CA GLY A 191 -5.05 31.51 18.69
C GLY A 191 -4.19 31.58 19.96
N GLY A 192 -3.10 30.81 19.96
CA GLY A 192 -2.13 30.78 21.05
C GLY A 192 -2.37 29.68 22.08
N VAL A 193 -1.97 29.95 23.33
CA VAL A 193 -1.97 28.97 24.43
C VAL A 193 -2.99 29.34 25.49
N TYR A 194 -3.79 28.36 25.91
CA TYR A 194 -4.72 28.46 27.02
C TYR A 194 -4.34 27.48 28.13
N ARG A 195 -4.65 27.83 29.38
CA ARG A 195 -4.38 27.01 30.57
C ARG A 195 -5.64 26.86 31.43
N SER A 196 -5.85 25.66 31.96
CA SER A 196 -6.83 25.37 33.01
C SER A 196 -6.13 24.76 34.21
N THR A 197 -6.56 25.14 35.42
CA THR A 197 -6.05 24.64 36.71
C THR A 197 -7.10 23.87 37.50
N ASP A 198 -8.25 23.58 36.89
CA ASP A 198 -9.44 23.01 37.55
C ASP A 198 -10.05 21.85 36.73
N GLY A 199 -9.19 21.11 36.04
CA GLY A 199 -9.56 19.93 35.25
C GLY A 199 -10.37 20.26 34.00
N GLY A 200 -10.16 21.44 33.42
CA GLY A 200 -10.81 21.92 32.19
C GLY A 200 -12.13 22.65 32.41
N SER A 201 -12.46 23.04 33.64
CA SER A 201 -13.74 23.69 33.97
C SER A 201 -13.72 25.18 33.65
N ASN A 202 -12.58 25.85 33.80
CA ASN A 202 -12.31 27.20 33.34
C ASN A 202 -10.96 27.25 32.61
N TRP A 203 -10.87 28.09 31.57
CA TRP A 203 -9.67 28.28 30.76
C TRP A 203 -9.28 29.76 30.70
N GLY A 204 -8.01 30.06 30.95
CA GLY A 204 -7.42 31.38 30.79
C GLY A 204 -6.41 31.41 29.65
N TYR A 205 -6.42 32.48 28.85
CA TYR A 205 -5.37 32.73 27.86
C TYR A 205 -4.02 33.00 28.55
N VAL A 206 -2.97 32.35 28.08
CA VAL A 206 -1.60 32.43 28.61
C VAL A 206 -0.54 32.57 27.51
N GLY A 207 -0.79 33.39 26.49
CA GLY A 207 0.23 33.83 25.54
C GLY A 207 0.12 33.31 24.10
N LEU A 208 1.01 33.83 23.25
CA LEU A 208 1.13 33.52 21.81
C LEU A 208 -0.10 33.90 20.96
N LEU A 209 -0.75 35.04 21.25
CA LEU A 209 -1.87 35.58 20.47
C LEU A 209 -1.57 35.62 18.97
N ASN A 210 -2.57 35.26 18.16
CA ASN A 210 -2.53 35.23 16.70
C ASN A 210 -1.45 34.31 16.11
N ILE A 211 -1.02 33.28 16.85
CA ILE A 211 -0.08 32.25 16.40
C ILE A 211 -0.72 30.87 16.55
N THR A 212 -0.70 30.07 15.49
CA THR A 212 -1.15 28.66 15.57
C THR A 212 -0.12 27.85 16.33
N VAL A 213 -0.56 27.17 17.40
CA VAL A 213 0.26 26.28 18.21
C VAL A 213 -0.09 24.83 17.88
N TYR A 214 0.78 24.12 17.17
CA TYR A 214 0.58 22.72 16.78
C TYR A 214 0.99 21.73 17.87
N SER A 215 1.88 22.12 18.79
CA SER A 215 2.38 21.23 19.84
C SER A 215 2.65 22.00 21.13
N ILE A 216 2.29 21.41 22.26
CA ILE A 216 2.69 21.86 23.60
C ILE A 216 3.38 20.70 24.31
N LEU A 217 4.50 20.99 24.93
CA LEU A 217 5.27 20.05 25.74
C LEU A 217 5.51 20.66 27.13
N VAL A 218 5.21 19.90 28.18
CA VAL A 218 5.70 20.18 29.54
C VAL A 218 6.96 19.36 29.75
N GLY A 219 8.12 20.01 29.81
CA GLY A 219 9.40 19.34 30.04
C GLY A 219 9.53 18.81 31.47
N GLY A 220 10.39 17.82 31.68
CA GLY A 220 10.65 17.25 33.02
C GLY A 220 11.20 18.24 34.06
N ASN A 221 11.69 19.41 33.62
CA ASN A 221 12.08 20.54 34.46
C ASN A 221 10.91 21.50 34.81
N GLY A 222 9.70 21.23 34.35
CA GLY A 222 8.51 22.08 34.53
C GLY A 222 8.37 23.21 33.51
N ASN A 223 9.33 23.42 32.61
CA ASN A 223 9.22 24.44 31.56
C ASN A 223 8.20 24.02 30.50
N LEU A 224 7.46 24.99 29.99
CA LEU A 224 6.58 24.80 28.84
C LEU A 224 7.33 25.10 27.54
N TYR A 225 7.04 24.34 26.50
CA TYR A 225 7.50 24.58 25.15
C TYR A 225 6.32 24.53 24.18
N ALA A 226 6.20 25.53 23.31
CA ALA A 226 5.14 25.64 22.31
C ALA A 226 5.75 25.62 20.90
N GLY A 227 5.33 24.65 20.10
CA GLY A 227 5.70 24.49 18.69
C GLY A 227 4.66 25.17 17.80
N THR A 228 5.11 26.08 16.94
CA THR A 228 4.22 27.03 16.25
C THR A 228 4.29 26.95 14.73
N SER A 229 3.29 27.53 14.06
CA SER A 229 3.28 27.73 12.62
C SER A 229 4.18 28.91 12.20
N GLY A 230 5.37 28.62 11.67
CA GLY A 230 6.30 29.61 11.10
C GLY A 230 7.13 30.43 12.10
N ALA A 231 6.74 30.50 13.38
CA ALA A 231 7.50 31.22 14.42
C ALA A 231 8.43 30.33 15.26
N GLY A 232 8.49 29.03 14.99
CA GLY A 232 9.42 28.08 15.63
C GLY A 232 8.95 27.63 17.01
N VAL A 233 9.90 27.53 17.95
CA VAL A 233 9.64 27.12 19.33
C VAL A 233 9.66 28.34 20.26
N PHE A 234 8.70 28.41 21.18
CA PHE A 234 8.72 29.31 22.33
C PHE A 234 8.86 28.51 23.62
N ARG A 235 9.52 29.09 24.64
CA ARG A 235 9.68 28.51 25.98
C ARG A 235 9.12 29.44 27.04
N SER A 236 8.38 28.90 28.01
CA SER A 236 8.00 29.58 29.26
C SER A 236 8.58 28.83 30.46
N THR A 237 9.03 29.57 31.47
CA THR A 237 9.55 29.06 32.74
C THR A 237 8.62 29.37 33.92
N ASP A 238 7.43 29.91 33.65
CA ASP A 238 6.51 30.51 34.61
C ASP A 238 5.04 30.13 34.33
N ASN A 239 4.82 28.91 33.82
CA ASN A 239 3.50 28.33 33.53
C ASN A 239 2.68 29.11 32.46
N GLY A 240 3.37 29.78 31.54
CA GLY A 240 2.80 30.51 30.41
C GLY A 240 2.63 32.02 30.63
N GLN A 241 3.09 32.57 31.76
CA GLN A 241 2.97 34.02 32.00
C GLN A 241 3.87 34.82 31.04
N ASN A 242 5.09 34.34 30.77
CA ASN A 242 6.01 34.93 29.80
C ASN A 242 6.59 33.86 28.87
N TRP A 243 6.77 34.23 27.60
CA TRP A 243 7.31 33.34 26.56
C TRP A 243 8.55 33.96 25.91
N THR A 244 9.62 33.17 25.77
CA THR A 244 10.83 33.52 25.02
C THR A 244 10.91 32.68 23.76
N GLN A 245 11.07 33.32 22.59
CA GLN A 245 11.31 32.62 21.34
C GLN A 245 12.71 32.01 21.33
N ILE A 246 12.81 30.71 21.03
CA ILE A 246 14.06 29.94 21.13
C ILE A 246 14.33 29.15 19.84
N THR A 247 14.69 29.88 18.78
CA THR A 247 14.73 29.36 17.41
C THR A 247 16.13 29.25 16.78
N SER A 248 17.19 29.32 17.58
CA SER A 248 18.57 29.25 17.08
C SER A 248 18.85 27.87 16.47
N GLY A 249 19.27 27.83 15.20
CA GLY A 249 19.62 26.61 14.45
C GLY A 249 18.53 26.02 13.54
N PHE A 250 17.26 26.43 13.66
CA PHE A 250 16.20 25.96 12.75
C PHE A 250 16.34 26.51 11.33
N THR A 251 16.37 25.63 10.34
CA THR A 251 16.22 25.96 8.91
C THR A 251 14.76 26.13 8.49
N ASN A 252 13.83 25.46 9.19
CA ASN A 252 12.39 25.60 9.02
C ASN A 252 11.73 25.80 10.39
N ARG A 253 10.80 26.76 10.47
CA ARG A 253 10.20 27.24 11.72
C ARG A 253 8.75 26.83 11.92
N THR A 254 8.22 25.91 11.12
CA THR A 254 6.92 25.27 11.39
C THR A 254 7.17 23.97 12.14
N ILE A 255 6.78 23.94 13.42
CA ILE A 255 7.04 22.84 14.34
C ILE A 255 5.74 22.08 14.57
N PHE A 256 5.67 20.81 14.14
CA PHE A 256 4.49 19.97 14.31
C PHE A 256 4.48 19.20 15.63
N SER A 257 5.65 18.82 16.15
CA SER A 257 5.74 18.00 17.36
C SER A 257 6.96 18.37 18.20
N LEU A 258 6.76 18.42 19.51
CA LEU A 258 7.80 18.57 20.52
C LEU A 258 7.76 17.37 21.48
N ALA A 259 8.94 16.85 21.82
CA ALA A 259 9.09 15.84 22.86
C ALA A 259 10.36 16.06 23.69
N SER A 260 10.41 15.52 24.90
CA SER A 260 11.62 15.51 25.74
C SER A 260 11.87 14.13 26.34
N ASN A 261 13.14 13.73 26.44
CA ASN A 261 13.51 12.54 27.22
C ASN A 261 13.66 12.88 28.73
N PRO A 262 13.74 11.87 29.63
CA PRO A 262 13.93 12.09 31.06
C PRO A 262 15.23 12.82 31.44
N ARG A 263 16.20 12.96 30.52
CA ARG A 263 17.46 13.69 30.71
C ARG A 263 17.37 15.17 30.30
N GLY A 264 16.20 15.63 29.85
CA GLY A 264 15.99 17.01 29.40
C GLY A 264 16.45 17.32 27.97
N VAL A 265 16.81 16.30 27.18
CA VAL A 265 17.06 16.46 25.73
C VAL A 265 15.72 16.72 25.05
N LEU A 266 15.64 17.78 24.26
CA LEU A 266 14.44 18.17 23.52
C LEU A 266 14.55 17.76 22.05
N PHE A 267 13.40 17.44 21.46
CA PHE A 267 13.24 17.09 20.05
C PHE A 267 12.14 17.94 19.43
N ALA A 268 12.35 18.40 18.19
CA ALA A 268 11.39 19.21 17.45
C ALA A 268 11.24 18.69 16.02
N GLY A 269 10.04 18.22 15.68
CA GLY A 269 9.68 17.75 14.34
C GLY A 269 9.12 18.90 13.50
N THR A 270 9.61 19.05 12.26
CA THR A 270 9.32 20.24 11.45
C THR A 270 8.66 19.93 10.09
N ASN A 271 8.04 20.96 9.50
CA ASN A 271 7.43 20.90 8.17
C ASN A 271 8.42 21.25 7.05
N GLY A 272 9.45 20.42 6.83
CA GLY A 272 10.41 20.57 5.73
C GLY A 272 11.87 20.79 6.16
N GLY A 273 12.16 20.88 7.46
CA GLY A 273 13.53 20.95 7.99
C GLY A 273 14.02 19.63 8.61
N GLY A 274 13.18 18.59 8.65
CA GLY A 274 13.44 17.32 9.32
C GLY A 274 13.21 17.38 10.84
N LEU A 275 14.02 16.61 11.56
CA LEU A 275 14.04 16.52 13.00
C LEU A 275 15.19 17.35 13.58
N PHE A 276 14.94 18.09 14.65
CA PHE A 276 15.95 18.84 15.40
C PHE A 276 16.08 18.34 16.84
N ARG A 277 17.26 18.49 17.41
CA ARG A 277 17.63 18.06 18.76
C ARG A 277 18.31 19.20 19.53
N SER A 278 17.99 19.35 20.81
CA SER A 278 18.62 20.32 21.72
C SER A 278 18.99 19.66 23.05
N THR A 279 20.15 20.04 23.60
CA THR A 279 20.66 19.57 24.90
C THR A 279 20.82 20.70 25.93
N ASP A 280 20.38 21.92 25.61
CA ASP A 280 20.60 23.14 26.39
C ASP A 280 19.27 23.83 26.74
N ASN A 281 18.22 23.03 26.98
CA ASN A 281 16.84 23.50 27.22
C ASN A 281 16.27 24.36 26.07
N GLY A 282 16.65 24.04 24.83
CA GLY A 282 16.14 24.66 23.61
C GLY A 282 16.84 25.94 23.19
N LEU A 283 17.93 26.36 23.85
CA LEU A 283 18.67 27.58 23.48
C LEU A 283 19.31 27.44 22.09
N THR A 284 19.82 26.25 21.75
CA THR A 284 20.30 25.89 20.41
C THR A 284 19.72 24.56 19.94
N TRP A 285 19.48 24.46 18.63
CA TRP A 285 18.94 23.27 17.96
C TRP A 285 19.88 22.82 16.84
N GLY A 286 20.32 21.56 16.89
CA GLY A 286 21.03 20.91 15.79
C GLY A 286 20.07 20.07 14.95
N SER A 287 20.19 20.10 13.63
CA SER A 287 19.48 19.17 12.75
C SER A 287 20.01 17.75 12.95
N VAL A 288 19.09 16.78 13.03
CA VAL A 288 19.42 15.36 13.05
C VAL A 288 19.66 14.92 11.59
N GLY A 289 20.92 14.76 11.23
CA GLY A 289 21.34 14.27 9.90
C GLY A 289 21.62 12.76 9.87
N GLY A 290 22.32 12.33 8.82
CA GLY A 290 22.69 10.92 8.63
C GLY A 290 21.53 10.11 8.05
N GLU A 291 21.22 8.98 8.69
CA GLU A 291 20.14 8.08 8.25
C GLU A 291 18.72 8.66 8.42
N PHE A 292 18.54 9.73 9.20
CA PHE A 292 17.23 10.41 9.30
C PHE A 292 16.94 11.21 8.01
N ALA A 293 16.42 10.52 7.00
CA ALA A 293 16.23 11.05 5.65
C ALA A 293 14.85 11.69 5.40
N SER A 294 14.06 11.99 6.44
CA SER A 294 12.78 12.69 6.26
C SER A 294 12.88 14.19 6.55
N PRO A 295 12.38 15.08 5.67
CA PRO A 295 12.27 16.50 5.96
C PRO A 295 10.96 16.83 6.70
N PHE A 296 10.01 15.89 6.79
CA PHE A 296 8.69 16.07 7.40
C PHE A 296 8.54 15.14 8.60
N THR A 297 8.75 15.68 9.80
CA THR A 297 8.52 14.94 11.06
C THR A 297 7.24 15.47 11.70
N LEU A 298 6.22 14.61 11.78
CA LEU A 298 4.86 14.99 12.17
C LEU A 298 4.58 14.71 13.64
N SER A 299 5.13 13.62 14.18
CA SER A 299 4.94 13.20 15.57
C SER A 299 6.22 12.61 16.16
N ILE A 300 6.43 12.79 17.45
CA ILE A 300 7.57 12.25 18.20
C ILE A 300 7.05 11.72 19.53
N PHE A 301 7.41 10.48 19.86
CA PHE A 301 7.14 9.86 21.15
C PHE A 301 8.45 9.37 21.77
N VAL A 302 8.68 9.74 23.04
CA VAL A 302 9.80 9.22 23.84
C VAL A 302 9.22 8.26 24.88
N HIS A 303 9.57 6.99 24.75
CA HIS A 303 9.17 5.96 25.71
C HIS A 303 10.01 6.05 27.00
N ALA A 304 9.46 5.55 28.12
CA ALA A 304 10.13 5.59 29.44
C ALA A 304 11.49 4.86 29.47
N SER A 305 11.67 3.82 28.63
CA SER A 305 12.97 3.13 28.48
C SER A 305 14.01 3.88 27.61
N GLY A 306 13.70 5.08 27.13
CA GLY A 306 14.61 5.92 26.33
C GLY A 306 14.58 5.65 24.83
N ASN A 307 13.80 4.66 24.37
CA ASN A 307 13.48 4.48 22.96
C ASN A 307 12.68 5.69 22.44
N ILE A 308 13.03 6.21 21.26
CA ILE A 308 12.34 7.34 20.62
C ILE A 308 11.82 6.90 19.26
N ILE A 309 10.58 7.25 18.98
CA ILE A 309 9.88 7.00 17.71
C ILE A 309 9.50 8.34 17.10
N ALA A 310 9.78 8.51 15.80
CA ALA A 310 9.39 9.67 15.01
C ALA A 310 8.52 9.24 13.83
N GLY A 311 7.27 9.71 13.80
CA GLY A 311 6.36 9.56 12.67
C GLY A 311 6.61 10.62 11.61
N THR A 312 6.67 10.21 10.34
CA THR A 312 7.04 11.08 9.22
C THR A 312 5.99 11.11 8.11
N ALA A 313 6.08 12.09 7.20
CA ALA A 313 5.23 12.11 6.01
C ALA A 313 5.90 11.34 4.85
N GLY A 314 5.44 10.11 4.59
CA GLY A 314 5.79 9.32 3.40
C GLY A 314 6.76 8.15 3.66
N LEU A 315 7.72 8.31 4.57
CA LEU A 315 8.74 7.29 4.89
C LEU A 315 8.35 6.34 6.03
N GLY A 316 7.20 6.55 6.67
CA GLY A 316 6.75 5.81 7.84
C GLY A 316 7.43 6.30 9.13
N ILE A 317 8.16 5.40 9.80
CA ILE A 317 8.72 5.61 11.14
C ILE A 317 10.25 5.60 11.11
N PHE A 318 10.85 6.47 11.93
CA PHE A 318 12.25 6.38 12.35
C PHE A 318 12.35 6.10 13.85
N ARG A 319 13.36 5.34 14.25
CA ARG A 319 13.59 4.87 15.62
C ARG A 319 14.99 5.24 16.09
N SER A 320 15.11 5.64 17.37
CA SER A 320 16.38 5.80 18.06
C SER A 320 16.38 5.03 19.38
N THR A 321 17.52 4.44 19.74
CA THR A 321 17.77 3.71 21.00
C THR A 321 18.86 4.35 21.86
N ASN A 322 19.35 5.53 21.47
CA ASN A 322 20.52 6.19 22.06
C ASN A 322 20.29 7.71 22.26
N ASP A 323 19.15 8.07 22.84
CA ASP A 323 18.76 9.45 23.15
C ASP A 323 18.75 10.39 21.91
N GLY A 324 18.32 9.84 20.78
CA GLY A 324 18.22 10.54 19.50
C GLY A 324 19.56 10.92 18.88
N SER A 325 20.65 10.28 19.30
CA SER A 325 22.02 10.55 18.78
C SER A 325 22.23 9.94 17.40
N SER A 326 21.63 8.77 17.13
CA SER A 326 21.46 8.20 15.79
C SER A 326 20.05 7.62 15.63
N TRP A 327 19.64 7.44 14.39
CA TRP A 327 18.30 7.03 14.00
C TRP A 327 18.37 6.01 12.86
N THR A 328 17.42 5.09 12.82
CA THR A 328 17.25 4.13 11.73
C THR A 328 15.80 4.17 11.24
N GLN A 329 15.55 3.90 9.96
CA GLN A 329 14.18 3.71 9.46
C GLN A 329 13.62 2.39 10.00
N SER A 330 12.38 2.39 10.47
CA SER A 330 11.73 1.27 11.18
C SER A 330 10.27 1.10 10.73
N SER A 331 10.07 1.06 9.42
CA SER A 331 8.74 0.99 8.77
C SER A 331 8.36 -0.43 8.31
N ALA A 332 9.08 -1.47 8.76
CA ALA A 332 8.81 -2.85 8.34
C ALA A 332 7.38 -3.29 8.73
N GLY A 333 6.60 -3.72 7.74
CA GLY A 333 5.18 -4.05 7.89
C GLY A 333 4.20 -2.87 7.75
N MET A 334 4.69 -1.63 7.64
CA MET A 334 3.87 -0.45 7.37
C MET A 334 3.55 -0.31 5.87
N ILE A 335 2.66 -1.17 5.39
CA ILE A 335 2.31 -1.33 3.96
C ILE A 335 1.29 -0.29 3.43
N ASN A 336 1.05 0.79 4.18
CA ASN A 336 0.09 1.86 3.88
C ASN A 336 0.70 3.04 3.07
N SER A 337 1.75 2.78 2.28
CA SER A 337 2.32 3.80 1.42
C SER A 337 1.30 4.28 0.38
N ASN A 338 1.22 5.58 0.14
CA ASN A 338 0.33 6.14 -0.88
C ASN A 338 1.09 6.17 -2.21
N VAL A 339 0.79 5.21 -3.09
CA VAL A 339 1.50 5.01 -4.35
C VAL A 339 0.72 5.67 -5.48
N LEU A 340 1.37 6.60 -6.18
CA LEU A 340 0.78 7.48 -7.18
C LEU A 340 1.08 7.02 -8.61
N SER A 341 2.15 6.24 -8.81
CA SER A 341 2.55 5.72 -10.13
C SER A 341 3.21 4.35 -10.03
N LEU A 342 3.02 3.55 -11.07
CA LEU A 342 3.69 2.26 -11.27
C LEU A 342 4.36 2.23 -12.64
N ALA A 343 5.54 1.60 -12.71
CA ALA A 343 6.16 1.19 -13.96
C ALA A 343 6.77 -0.20 -13.79
N VAL A 344 6.84 -0.98 -14.87
CA VAL A 344 7.50 -2.29 -14.87
C VAL A 344 8.45 -2.36 -16.06
N ASN A 345 9.69 -2.79 -15.82
CA ASN A 345 10.69 -2.92 -16.87
C ASN A 345 10.62 -4.29 -17.60
N SER A 346 11.46 -4.46 -18.62
CA SER A 346 11.57 -5.69 -19.42
C SER A 346 11.85 -6.96 -18.60
N SER A 347 12.62 -6.84 -17.51
CA SER A 347 12.93 -7.97 -16.61
C SER A 347 11.88 -8.22 -15.53
N GLY A 348 10.80 -7.43 -15.50
CA GLY A 348 9.73 -7.55 -14.49
C GLY A 348 10.03 -6.90 -13.14
N HIS A 349 11.07 -6.07 -13.03
CA HIS A 349 11.23 -5.22 -11.85
C HIS A 349 10.13 -4.18 -11.81
N ILE A 350 9.49 -4.05 -10.64
CA ILE A 350 8.41 -3.11 -10.39
C ILE A 350 9.00 -1.86 -9.77
N LEU A 351 8.63 -0.69 -10.30
CA LEU A 351 8.89 0.62 -9.71
C LEU A 351 7.58 1.21 -9.21
N ALA A 352 7.56 1.70 -7.98
CA ALA A 352 6.44 2.36 -7.34
C ALA A 352 6.86 3.77 -6.91
N GLY A 353 6.16 4.78 -7.45
CA GLY A 353 6.35 6.18 -7.10
C GLY A 353 5.40 6.56 -5.97
N ALA A 354 5.94 6.89 -4.80
CA ALA A 354 5.15 7.15 -3.59
C ALA A 354 5.05 8.65 -3.25
N ARG A 355 3.93 9.05 -2.63
CA ARG A 355 3.69 10.40 -2.09
C ARG A 355 4.64 10.69 -0.93
N ARG A 356 5.58 11.62 -1.13
CA ARG A 356 6.72 11.90 -0.22
C ARG A 356 7.59 10.68 0.14
N GLY A 357 7.40 9.57 -0.58
CA GLY A 357 8.09 8.30 -0.38
C GLY A 357 8.91 7.87 -1.59
N GLY A 358 9.06 8.73 -2.60
CA GLY A 358 10.05 8.60 -3.68
C GLY A 358 10.03 7.32 -4.51
N VAL A 359 11.25 6.94 -4.92
CA VAL A 359 11.72 5.71 -5.60
C VAL A 359 11.59 4.42 -4.80
N LEU A 360 10.59 3.55 -4.96
CA LEU A 360 10.64 2.18 -4.43
C LEU A 360 10.68 1.14 -5.56
N ARG A 361 11.52 0.11 -5.41
CA ARG A 361 11.71 -0.96 -6.41
C ARG A 361 11.55 -2.35 -5.80
N SER A 362 10.81 -3.21 -6.46
CA SER A 362 10.81 -4.66 -6.22
C SER A 362 11.41 -5.41 -7.39
N ILE A 363 12.16 -6.48 -7.11
CA ILE A 363 12.74 -7.40 -8.11
C ILE A 363 12.14 -8.82 -8.03
N ASP A 364 11.17 -9.03 -7.14
CA ASP A 364 10.62 -10.34 -6.78
C ASP A 364 9.07 -10.37 -6.84
N ASN A 365 8.50 -9.54 -7.73
CA ASN A 365 7.05 -9.33 -7.90
C ASN A 365 6.34 -8.78 -6.64
N GLY A 366 7.03 -8.02 -5.79
CA GLY A 366 6.46 -7.35 -4.61
C GLY A 366 6.56 -8.14 -3.30
N ASN A 367 7.39 -9.17 -3.23
CA ASN A 367 7.65 -9.90 -1.99
C ASN A 367 8.66 -9.14 -1.09
N SER A 368 9.48 -8.28 -1.68
CA SER A 368 10.31 -7.28 -1.01
C SER A 368 10.42 -5.99 -1.84
N TRP A 369 10.72 -4.88 -1.16
CA TRP A 369 10.87 -3.56 -1.77
C TRP A 369 12.11 -2.87 -1.22
N LEU A 370 12.92 -2.29 -2.12
CA LEU A 370 14.08 -1.47 -1.80
C LEU A 370 13.80 0.00 -2.16
N GLN A 371 14.10 0.89 -1.23
CA GLN A 371 14.06 2.33 -1.43
C GLN A 371 15.29 2.78 -2.24
N ILE A 372 15.07 3.40 -3.40
CA ILE A 372 16.07 3.78 -4.42
C ILE A 372 15.94 5.26 -4.82
N HIS A 373 15.92 6.17 -3.84
CA HIS A 373 15.47 7.56 -4.01
C HIS A 373 16.34 8.45 -4.91
N PRO A 374 15.74 9.40 -5.66
CA PRO A 374 16.45 10.58 -6.10
C PRO A 374 16.86 11.46 -4.91
N ALA A 375 17.99 12.16 -5.04
CA ALA A 375 18.64 12.89 -3.94
C ALA A 375 17.88 14.14 -3.42
N SER A 376 16.65 14.40 -3.87
CA SER A 376 15.79 15.45 -3.32
C SER A 376 14.73 14.86 -2.39
N VAL A 377 14.80 15.30 -1.14
CA VAL A 377 14.12 14.72 0.03
C VAL A 377 12.59 14.90 0.05
N TYR A 378 12.03 15.68 -0.90
CA TYR A 378 10.69 16.27 -0.78
C TYR A 378 9.60 15.60 -1.62
N THR A 379 9.96 14.69 -2.52
CA THR A 379 9.19 14.52 -3.75
C THR A 379 8.13 13.42 -3.71
N SER A 380 6.92 13.77 -4.15
CA SER A 380 5.88 12.79 -4.53
C SER A 380 6.10 12.40 -5.98
N VAL A 381 6.30 11.12 -6.26
CA VAL A 381 6.63 10.64 -7.62
C VAL A 381 5.35 10.25 -8.36
N VAL A 382 4.93 11.13 -9.25
CA VAL A 382 3.62 11.09 -9.93
C VAL A 382 3.66 10.44 -11.30
N ALA A 383 4.83 10.29 -11.92
CA ALA A 383 5.01 9.44 -13.09
C ALA A 383 6.40 8.81 -13.12
N LEU A 384 6.47 7.61 -13.70
CA LEU A 384 7.67 6.82 -13.86
C LEU A 384 7.77 6.33 -15.31
N ALA A 385 8.97 6.30 -15.86
CA ALA A 385 9.27 5.61 -17.11
C ALA A 385 10.62 4.89 -17.00
N THR A 386 10.73 3.68 -17.53
CA THR A 386 11.96 2.89 -17.50
C THR A 386 12.10 2.02 -18.74
N GLN A 387 13.26 2.13 -19.41
CA GLN A 387 13.67 1.33 -20.56
C GLN A 387 15.11 1.73 -20.94
N PRO A 388 16.10 0.81 -20.98
CA PRO A 388 16.12 -0.53 -20.40
C PRO A 388 16.21 -0.48 -18.87
N ASP A 389 16.36 -1.63 -18.21
CA ASP A 389 16.36 -1.82 -16.75
C ASP A 389 17.16 -0.82 -15.90
N SER A 390 18.27 -0.27 -16.44
CA SER A 390 19.13 0.68 -15.73
C SER A 390 18.70 2.14 -15.88
N LEU A 391 17.93 2.48 -16.92
CA LEU A 391 17.43 3.83 -17.18
C LEU A 391 16.06 4.00 -16.54
N ILE A 392 15.96 4.96 -15.62
CA ILE A 392 14.72 5.31 -14.92
C ILE A 392 14.56 6.82 -14.93
N PHE A 393 13.39 7.31 -15.32
CA PHE A 393 12.94 8.68 -15.10
C PHE A 393 11.85 8.70 -14.05
N ALA A 394 11.96 9.61 -13.09
CA ALA A 394 10.98 9.88 -12.06
C ALA A 394 10.54 11.34 -12.13
N ALA A 395 9.28 11.56 -12.48
CA ALA A 395 8.63 12.87 -12.48
C ALA A 395 8.02 13.15 -11.11
N THR A 396 8.22 14.37 -10.64
CA THR A 396 7.87 14.79 -9.27
C THR A 396 6.89 15.95 -9.27
N THR A 397 6.20 16.14 -8.15
CA THR A 397 5.23 17.24 -7.98
C THR A 397 5.85 18.64 -8.08
N ASP A 398 7.08 18.81 -7.56
CA ASP A 398 7.64 20.14 -7.27
C ASP A 398 9.04 20.36 -7.85
N ASP A 399 9.75 19.29 -8.22
CA ASP A 399 11.17 19.30 -8.56
C ASP A 399 11.47 18.94 -10.03
N GLY A 400 10.46 18.71 -10.87
CA GLY A 400 10.67 18.23 -12.24
C GLY A 400 11.04 16.76 -12.32
N ILE A 401 11.99 16.44 -13.20
CA ILE A 401 12.37 15.08 -13.57
C ILE A 401 13.75 14.76 -13.01
N PHE A 402 13.86 13.59 -12.39
CA PHE A 402 15.14 12.96 -12.06
C PHE A 402 15.39 11.77 -12.99
N ARG A 403 16.64 11.55 -13.36
CA ARG A 403 17.11 10.40 -14.14
C ARG A 403 18.13 9.60 -13.35
N SER A 404 17.96 8.28 -13.33
CA SER A 404 19.02 7.33 -13.00
C SER A 404 19.43 6.54 -14.25
N THR A 405 20.71 6.24 -14.38
CA THR A 405 21.29 5.37 -15.44
C THR A 405 21.92 4.09 -14.87
N ASN A 406 21.74 3.85 -13.57
CA ASN A 406 22.32 2.73 -12.81
C ASN A 406 21.28 2.09 -11.87
N SER A 407 20.06 1.89 -12.38
CA SER A 407 18.98 1.14 -11.70
C SER A 407 18.50 1.77 -10.39
N GLY A 408 18.62 3.10 -10.26
CA GLY A 408 18.21 3.87 -9.08
C GLY A 408 19.30 4.06 -8.02
N THR A 409 20.55 3.67 -8.29
CA THR A 409 21.66 3.80 -7.33
C THR A 409 22.08 5.26 -7.13
N THR A 410 22.15 6.03 -8.23
CA THR A 410 22.32 7.49 -8.19
C THR A 410 21.36 8.16 -9.17
N TRP A 411 21.07 9.43 -8.93
CA TRP A 411 20.10 10.22 -9.69
C TRP A 411 20.62 11.62 -9.97
N VAL A 412 20.24 12.17 -11.12
CA VAL A 412 20.54 13.53 -11.56
C VAL A 412 19.24 14.24 -11.91
N LYS A 413 19.08 15.50 -11.47
CA LYS A 413 17.95 16.37 -11.83
C LYS A 413 18.15 16.87 -13.26
N VAL A 414 17.19 16.62 -14.15
CA VAL A 414 17.35 16.76 -15.62
C VAL A 414 16.27 17.68 -16.20
N ASN A 415 16.30 18.96 -15.82
CA ASN A 415 15.25 19.95 -16.12
C ASN A 415 15.68 21.06 -17.11
N SER A 416 16.82 20.96 -17.78
CA SER A 416 17.28 22.03 -18.67
C SER A 416 16.29 22.25 -19.82
N GLY A 417 15.70 23.45 -19.94
CA GLY A 417 14.63 23.73 -20.91
C GLY A 417 13.23 23.21 -20.55
N LEU A 418 13.04 22.58 -19.38
CA LEU A 418 11.72 22.20 -18.88
C LEU A 418 11.13 23.39 -18.09
N THR A 419 10.43 24.28 -18.79
CA THR A 419 9.86 25.53 -18.22
C THR A 419 8.69 25.27 -17.27
N TYR A 420 8.01 24.12 -17.37
CA TYR A 420 6.95 23.67 -16.46
C TYR A 420 7.37 22.38 -15.73
N PRO A 421 7.82 22.45 -14.47
CA PRO A 421 8.38 21.31 -13.75
C PRO A 421 7.33 20.32 -13.20
N ILE A 422 6.03 20.65 -13.22
CA ILE A 422 4.99 19.74 -12.74
C ILE A 422 4.66 18.73 -13.86
N VAL A 423 5.35 17.59 -13.87
CA VAL A 423 5.21 16.55 -14.90
C VAL A 423 4.24 15.46 -14.42
N ARG A 424 3.23 15.13 -15.22
CA ARG A 424 2.15 14.18 -14.91
C ARG A 424 2.24 12.88 -15.70
N SER A 425 2.98 12.87 -16.81
CA SER A 425 3.20 11.65 -17.60
C SER A 425 4.59 11.66 -18.25
N LEU A 426 5.19 10.48 -18.40
CA LEU A 426 6.48 10.25 -19.03
C LEU A 426 6.37 9.09 -20.02
N LEU A 427 6.97 9.24 -21.19
CA LEU A 427 7.07 8.20 -22.20
C LEU A 427 8.50 8.16 -22.76
N ILE A 428 9.14 7.00 -22.72
CA ILE A 428 10.33 6.71 -23.52
C ILE A 428 9.82 6.01 -24.79
N SER A 429 10.04 6.61 -25.95
CA SER A 429 9.68 5.98 -27.23
C SER A 429 10.70 4.93 -27.65
N GLN A 430 10.32 4.04 -28.58
CA GLN A 430 11.19 3.04 -29.21
C GLN A 430 12.46 3.63 -29.86
N ARG A 431 12.52 4.94 -30.09
CA ARG A 431 13.68 5.67 -30.64
C ARG A 431 14.50 6.41 -29.57
N ASN A 432 14.30 6.10 -28.28
CA ASN A 432 14.89 6.75 -27.11
C ASN A 432 14.61 8.27 -27.03
N ILE A 433 13.58 8.76 -27.72
CA ILE A 433 13.04 10.11 -27.52
C ILE A 433 12.15 10.05 -26.28
N VAL A 434 12.42 10.91 -25.30
CA VAL A 434 11.62 11.03 -24.07
C VAL A 434 10.62 12.16 -24.24
N PHE A 435 9.34 11.90 -23.94
CA PHE A 435 8.29 12.89 -23.86
C PHE A 435 7.82 13.06 -22.41
N ALA A 436 7.59 14.31 -22.01
CA ALA A 436 7.06 14.68 -20.70
C ALA A 436 5.77 15.49 -20.88
N GLY A 437 4.68 14.98 -20.34
CA GLY A 437 3.38 15.64 -20.30
C GLY A 437 3.24 16.41 -18.98
N THR A 438 2.94 17.70 -19.05
CA THR A 438 2.96 18.60 -17.88
C THR A 438 1.56 19.04 -17.44
N PHE A 439 1.46 19.51 -16.20
CA PHE A 439 0.28 20.16 -15.65
C PHE A 439 0.19 21.61 -16.14
N GLY A 440 -0.16 21.81 -17.42
CA GLY A 440 -0.49 23.12 -18.00
C GLY A 440 0.57 23.75 -18.91
N GLY A 441 1.77 23.18 -19.03
CA GLY A 441 2.80 23.59 -20.00
C GLY A 441 2.79 22.80 -21.31
N GLY A 442 1.89 21.83 -21.46
CA GLY A 442 1.79 20.94 -22.61
C GLY A 442 2.83 19.82 -22.58
N ILE A 443 3.42 19.54 -23.73
CA ILE A 443 4.30 18.42 -24.00
C ILE A 443 5.71 18.95 -24.25
N PHE A 444 6.68 18.37 -23.55
CA PHE A 444 8.11 18.59 -23.75
C PHE A 444 8.74 17.34 -24.34
N ARG A 445 9.75 17.52 -25.18
CA ARG A 445 10.51 16.45 -25.82
C ARG A 445 12.00 16.59 -25.51
N SER A 446 12.64 15.47 -25.20
CA SER A 446 14.10 15.35 -25.15
C SER A 446 14.60 14.27 -26.10
N THR A 447 15.68 14.56 -26.81
CA THR A 447 16.38 13.63 -27.72
C THR A 447 17.78 13.25 -27.20
N ASN A 448 18.10 13.65 -25.97
CA ASN A 448 19.38 13.40 -25.28
C ASN A 448 19.12 12.86 -23.86
N ASN A 449 18.23 11.88 -23.75
CA ASN A 449 17.88 11.21 -22.48
C ASN A 449 17.50 12.18 -21.34
N GLY A 450 16.89 13.32 -21.63
CA GLY A 450 16.48 14.34 -20.65
C GLY A 450 17.53 15.41 -20.33
N ASP A 451 18.75 15.36 -20.86
CA ASP A 451 19.77 16.39 -20.57
C ASP A 451 19.32 17.80 -20.97
N SER A 452 18.50 17.91 -22.03
CA SER A 452 17.71 19.10 -22.34
C SER A 452 16.35 18.78 -22.94
N TRP A 453 15.41 19.71 -22.78
CA TRP A 453 14.03 19.61 -23.24
C TRP A 453 13.67 20.74 -24.21
N SER A 454 12.66 20.52 -25.03
CA SER A 454 12.05 21.53 -25.91
C SER A 454 10.54 21.37 -25.91
N GLU A 455 9.82 22.47 -25.86
CA GLU A 455 8.36 22.51 -26.00
C GLU A 455 7.95 22.05 -27.40
N VAL A 456 6.93 21.19 -27.49
CA VAL A 456 6.45 20.57 -28.73
C VAL A 456 4.92 20.66 -28.83
N ASN A 457 4.37 21.87 -28.65
CA ASN A 457 2.93 22.09 -28.44
C ASN A 457 2.12 22.45 -29.72
N ASN A 458 2.73 22.40 -30.90
CA ASN A 458 2.06 22.79 -32.15
C ASN A 458 0.84 21.90 -32.47
N GLY A 459 -0.37 22.43 -32.32
CA GLY A 459 -1.63 21.69 -32.51
C GLY A 459 -2.24 21.10 -31.23
N VAL A 460 -1.63 21.34 -30.07
CA VAL A 460 -2.19 21.00 -28.75
C VAL A 460 -2.98 22.21 -28.22
N SER A 461 -4.30 22.05 -28.03
CA SER A 461 -5.19 23.15 -27.61
C SER A 461 -5.47 23.20 -26.10
N SER A 462 -5.28 22.09 -25.38
CA SER A 462 -5.29 22.04 -23.91
C SER A 462 -3.94 21.52 -23.39
N PRO A 463 -3.16 22.34 -22.67
CA PRO A 463 -1.79 22.00 -22.29
C PRO A 463 -1.71 21.22 -20.96
N LEU A 464 -2.83 20.81 -20.37
CA LEU A 464 -2.83 19.88 -19.23
C LEU A 464 -2.81 18.45 -19.76
N ILE A 465 -1.64 17.81 -19.74
CA ILE A 465 -1.39 16.48 -20.30
C ILE A 465 -1.33 15.46 -19.16
N THR A 466 -2.14 14.40 -19.26
CA THR A 466 -2.33 13.39 -18.21
C THR A 466 -1.71 12.05 -18.55
N SER A 467 -1.63 11.70 -19.84
CA SER A 467 -1.13 10.39 -20.28
C SER A 467 -0.41 10.49 -21.63
N LEU A 468 0.65 9.71 -21.80
CA LEU A 468 1.43 9.59 -23.03
C LEU A 468 1.64 8.09 -23.34
N VAL A 469 1.38 7.68 -24.58
CA VAL A 469 1.63 6.29 -25.04
C VAL A 469 2.12 6.29 -26.49
N GLN A 470 2.86 5.25 -26.88
CA GLN A 470 3.25 5.02 -28.28
C GLN A 470 2.44 3.88 -28.90
N THR A 471 1.93 4.06 -30.11
CA THR A 471 1.25 3.02 -30.89
C THR A 471 2.25 2.04 -31.51
N SER A 472 1.76 0.88 -31.95
CA SER A 472 2.57 -0.09 -32.72
C SER A 472 3.08 0.47 -34.06
N SER A 473 2.39 1.44 -34.65
CA SER A 473 2.84 2.20 -35.83
C SER A 473 3.94 3.22 -35.53
N GLY A 474 4.27 3.45 -34.25
CA GLY A 474 5.28 4.39 -33.80
C GLY A 474 4.77 5.81 -33.53
N SER A 475 3.51 6.11 -33.84
CA SER A 475 2.84 7.38 -33.48
C SER A 475 2.82 7.57 -31.97
N VAL A 476 2.95 8.81 -31.50
CA VAL A 476 2.78 9.14 -30.07
C VAL A 476 1.42 9.79 -29.86
N LEU A 477 0.74 9.35 -28.81
CA LEU A 477 -0.55 9.88 -28.38
C LEU A 477 -0.39 10.61 -27.04
N ALA A 478 -1.08 11.74 -26.90
CA ALA A 478 -1.15 12.52 -25.69
C ALA A 478 -2.60 12.72 -25.26
N GLY A 479 -2.94 12.24 -24.06
CA GLY A 479 -4.21 12.46 -23.41
C GLY A 479 -4.18 13.74 -22.60
N SER A 480 -5.23 14.54 -22.70
CA SER A 480 -5.37 15.81 -22.00
C SER A 480 -6.62 15.84 -21.13
N PHE A 481 -6.53 16.54 -20.00
CA PHE A 481 -7.70 16.85 -19.19
C PHE A 481 -8.48 18.01 -19.83
N GLY A 482 -9.64 17.70 -20.40
CA GLY A 482 -10.53 18.64 -21.09
C GLY A 482 -10.24 18.80 -22.59
N GLY A 483 -9.02 18.49 -23.05
CA GLY A 483 -8.63 18.59 -24.46
C GLY A 483 -8.84 17.33 -25.31
N GLY A 484 -9.17 16.20 -24.69
CA GLY A 484 -9.29 14.92 -25.39
C GLY A 484 -7.92 14.32 -25.72
N ILE A 485 -7.73 13.90 -26.97
CA ILE A 485 -6.56 13.12 -27.40
C ILE A 485 -5.89 13.83 -28.58
N TYR A 486 -4.56 13.88 -28.55
CA TYR A 486 -3.74 14.39 -29.65
C TYR A 486 -2.78 13.31 -30.15
N ARG A 487 -2.54 13.24 -31.46
CA ARG A 487 -1.56 12.33 -32.09
C ARG A 487 -0.49 13.10 -32.83
N THR A 488 0.76 12.64 -32.72
CA THR A 488 1.87 13.04 -33.60
C THR A 488 2.49 11.82 -34.30
N THR A 489 2.87 12.01 -35.56
CA THR A 489 3.63 11.05 -36.38
C THR A 489 5.04 11.56 -36.71
N ASP A 490 5.36 12.80 -36.31
CA ASP A 490 6.60 13.53 -36.65
C ASP A 490 7.46 13.84 -35.41
N ASN A 491 7.26 13.08 -34.33
CA ASN A 491 7.91 13.25 -33.03
C ASN A 491 7.61 14.61 -32.37
N GLY A 492 6.39 15.14 -32.54
CA GLY A 492 5.89 16.35 -31.90
C GLY A 492 6.16 17.65 -32.64
N GLN A 493 6.56 17.62 -33.91
CA GLN A 493 6.58 18.85 -34.73
C GLN A 493 5.17 19.35 -35.01
N ARG A 494 4.19 18.43 -35.12
CA ARG A 494 2.76 18.72 -35.19
C ARG A 494 1.96 17.66 -34.45
N TRP A 495 0.89 18.12 -33.80
CA TRP A 495 -0.15 17.31 -33.18
C TRP A 495 -1.49 17.53 -33.87
N ILE A 496 -2.31 16.47 -33.92
CA ILE A 496 -3.64 16.47 -34.51
C ILE A 496 -4.62 15.96 -33.44
N ALA A 497 -5.67 16.72 -33.16
CA ALA A 497 -6.71 16.34 -32.20
C ALA A 497 -7.61 15.22 -32.78
N LEU A 498 -7.93 14.23 -31.95
CA LEU A 498 -8.64 13.00 -32.31
C LEU A 498 -9.93 12.89 -31.47
N LEU A 499 -10.97 13.61 -31.88
CA LEU A 499 -12.17 13.87 -31.05
C LEU A 499 -13.47 13.22 -31.56
N SER A 500 -13.47 12.64 -32.77
CA SER A 500 -14.72 12.13 -33.38
C SER A 500 -15.29 10.96 -32.58
N GLY A 501 -16.49 11.12 -32.00
CA GLY A 501 -17.13 10.12 -31.14
C GLY A 501 -16.64 10.08 -29.68
N LEU A 502 -15.63 10.88 -29.31
CA LEU A 502 -15.13 10.96 -27.94
C LEU A 502 -16.00 11.94 -27.13
N SER A 503 -17.08 11.44 -26.51
CA SER A 503 -18.05 12.28 -25.81
C SER A 503 -17.59 12.82 -24.44
N ASN A 504 -16.44 12.37 -23.93
CA ASN A 504 -15.80 12.93 -22.74
C ASN A 504 -14.31 13.22 -23.02
N THR A 505 -13.90 14.48 -22.88
CA THR A 505 -12.54 14.95 -23.20
C THR A 505 -11.62 15.02 -21.98
N PHE A 506 -12.05 14.59 -20.80
CA PHE A 506 -11.24 14.50 -19.58
C PHE A 506 -10.47 13.18 -19.55
N VAL A 507 -9.44 13.08 -20.39
CA VAL A 507 -8.61 11.87 -20.49
C VAL A 507 -7.71 11.75 -19.27
N ARG A 508 -7.62 10.54 -18.72
CA ARG A 508 -6.76 10.19 -17.59
C ARG A 508 -5.70 9.16 -17.95
N SER A 509 -6.06 8.18 -18.78
CA SER A 509 -5.17 7.08 -19.14
C SER A 509 -5.35 6.69 -20.61
N LEU A 510 -4.24 6.53 -21.32
CA LEU A 510 -4.17 5.95 -22.66
C LEU A 510 -3.49 4.58 -22.60
N LEU A 511 -4.02 3.63 -23.37
CA LEU A 511 -3.50 2.29 -23.52
C LEU A 511 -3.58 1.85 -24.99
N THR A 512 -2.59 1.10 -25.45
CA THR A 512 -2.60 0.48 -26.79
C THR A 512 -2.60 -1.03 -26.65
N VAL A 513 -3.51 -1.72 -27.33
CA VAL A 513 -3.73 -3.17 -27.19
C VAL A 513 -4.14 -3.76 -28.52
N ASN A 514 -3.44 -4.79 -29.01
CA ASN A 514 -3.77 -5.50 -30.26
C ASN A 514 -3.99 -4.63 -31.52
N GLY A 515 -3.44 -3.42 -31.55
CA GLY A 515 -3.62 -2.43 -32.63
C GLY A 515 -4.72 -1.39 -32.35
N ASP A 516 -5.57 -1.62 -31.35
CA ASP A 516 -6.55 -0.66 -30.85
C ASP A 516 -5.91 0.36 -29.90
N ILE A 517 -6.60 1.49 -29.72
CA ILE A 517 -6.35 2.44 -28.65
C ILE A 517 -7.54 2.42 -27.70
N VAL A 518 -7.28 2.33 -26.40
CA VAL A 518 -8.28 2.31 -25.32
C VAL A 518 -7.96 3.44 -24.34
N VAL A 519 -9.00 4.15 -23.89
CA VAL A 519 -8.88 5.44 -23.21
C VAL A 519 -9.79 5.52 -22.00
N GLY A 520 -9.21 5.77 -20.83
CA GLY A 520 -9.92 6.02 -19.58
C GLY A 520 -10.18 7.52 -19.40
N THR A 521 -11.42 7.87 -19.09
CA THR A 521 -11.89 9.26 -18.92
C THR A 521 -12.75 9.39 -17.64
N ASP A 522 -13.27 10.59 -17.37
CA ASP A 522 -14.34 10.80 -16.37
C ASP A 522 -15.69 10.19 -16.80
N GLY A 523 -15.86 9.88 -18.10
CA GLY A 523 -17.08 9.34 -18.70
C GLY A 523 -17.01 7.86 -19.03
N GLY A 524 -16.06 7.13 -18.46
CA GLY A 524 -15.81 5.71 -18.71
C GLY A 524 -14.67 5.45 -19.69
N VAL A 525 -14.71 4.27 -20.30
CA VAL A 525 -13.73 3.79 -21.26
C VAL A 525 -14.23 3.99 -22.70
N PHE A 526 -13.37 4.51 -23.56
CA PHE A 526 -13.57 4.61 -25.01
C PHE A 526 -12.55 3.75 -25.75
N ARG A 527 -12.94 3.20 -26.89
CA ARG A 527 -12.08 2.43 -27.79
C ARG A 527 -12.14 2.96 -29.22
N SER A 528 -10.99 2.98 -29.88
CA SER A 528 -10.82 3.16 -31.32
C SER A 528 -10.07 1.95 -31.88
N SER A 529 -10.52 1.49 -33.06
CA SER A 529 -9.86 0.46 -33.86
C SER A 529 -9.40 0.98 -35.24
N ASP A 530 -9.27 2.30 -35.37
CA ASP A 530 -8.96 3.02 -36.61
C ASP A 530 -7.87 4.10 -36.39
N ASP A 531 -6.87 3.77 -35.56
CA ASP A 531 -5.76 4.65 -35.12
C ASP A 531 -6.23 5.98 -34.48
N GLY A 532 -7.44 5.98 -33.89
CA GLY A 532 -8.05 7.13 -33.22
C GLY A 532 -8.83 8.05 -34.16
N ALA A 533 -9.19 7.62 -35.37
CA ALA A 533 -10.04 8.41 -36.26
C ALA A 533 -11.49 8.50 -35.76
N THR A 534 -12.01 7.45 -35.13
CA THR A 534 -13.32 7.43 -34.44
C THR A 534 -13.25 6.70 -33.09
N TRP A 535 -14.09 7.12 -32.15
CA TRP A 535 -14.19 6.58 -30.80
C TRP A 535 -15.59 6.05 -30.51
N SER A 536 -15.63 4.96 -29.74
CA SER A 536 -16.87 4.34 -29.26
C SER A 536 -16.79 4.07 -27.75
N PRO A 537 -17.84 4.37 -26.95
CA PRO A 537 -17.85 4.04 -25.53
C PRO A 537 -18.03 2.53 -25.34
N ILE A 538 -17.23 1.95 -24.44
CA ILE A 538 -17.22 0.51 -24.14
C ILE A 538 -17.42 0.29 -22.63
N ASN A 539 -18.57 0.73 -22.12
CA ASN A 539 -18.86 0.88 -20.69
C ASN A 539 -19.74 -0.21 -20.07
N ILE A 540 -20.13 -1.25 -20.83
CA ILE A 540 -21.06 -2.28 -20.34
C ILE A 540 -20.44 -3.03 -19.15
N GLY A 541 -21.09 -2.99 -17.98
CA GLY A 541 -20.60 -3.61 -16.76
C GLY A 541 -19.68 -2.74 -15.88
N LEU A 542 -19.33 -1.51 -16.30
CA LEU A 542 -18.65 -0.53 -15.44
C LEU A 542 -19.69 0.19 -14.56
N SER A 543 -19.67 -0.05 -13.25
CA SER A 543 -20.51 0.71 -12.29
C SER A 543 -19.85 2.01 -11.80
N THR A 544 -18.59 2.27 -12.16
CA THR A 544 -17.87 3.52 -11.88
C THR A 544 -17.20 3.99 -13.16
N LEU A 545 -17.54 5.21 -13.61
CA LEU A 545 -17.09 5.75 -14.89
C LEU A 545 -15.80 6.59 -14.80
N GLU A 546 -15.40 7.05 -13.62
CA GLU A 546 -14.10 7.74 -13.46
C GLU A 546 -12.96 6.71 -13.47
N VAL A 547 -12.36 6.52 -14.65
CA VAL A 547 -11.27 5.56 -14.90
C VAL A 547 -9.92 6.26 -14.77
N GLN A 548 -9.24 6.05 -13.65
CA GLN A 548 -7.94 6.67 -13.36
C GLN A 548 -6.81 6.05 -14.20
N SER A 549 -6.82 4.72 -14.38
CA SER A 549 -5.71 4.00 -15.01
C SER A 549 -6.16 2.73 -15.73
N LEU A 550 -5.56 2.46 -16.88
CA LEU A 550 -5.79 1.28 -17.70
C LEU A 550 -4.52 0.41 -17.76
N GLY A 551 -4.70 -0.91 -17.82
CA GLY A 551 -3.65 -1.88 -18.14
C GLY A 551 -4.15 -3.02 -19.02
N THR A 552 -3.24 -3.66 -19.76
CA THR A 552 -3.52 -4.91 -20.50
C THR A 552 -2.49 -5.96 -20.15
N ASN A 553 -2.91 -7.22 -20.18
CA ASN A 553 -1.99 -8.35 -20.18
C ASN A 553 -1.70 -8.84 -21.63
N ARG A 554 -0.82 -9.84 -21.78
CA ARG A 554 -0.40 -10.36 -23.10
C ARG A 554 -1.50 -11.04 -23.92
N HIS A 555 -2.63 -11.38 -23.29
CA HIS A 555 -3.81 -11.97 -23.96
C HIS A 555 -4.80 -10.88 -24.43
N GLY A 556 -4.53 -9.61 -24.16
CA GLY A 556 -5.45 -8.51 -24.44
C GLY A 556 -6.58 -8.34 -23.41
N HIS A 557 -6.50 -9.00 -22.24
CA HIS A 557 -7.44 -8.73 -21.16
C HIS A 557 -7.20 -7.33 -20.62
N LEU A 558 -8.25 -6.51 -20.58
CA LEU A 558 -8.21 -5.13 -20.12
C LEU A 558 -8.52 -5.05 -18.62
N PHE A 559 -7.85 -4.13 -17.95
CA PHE A 559 -8.05 -3.82 -16.53
C PHE A 559 -8.23 -2.30 -16.38
N ALA A 560 -9.34 -1.88 -15.77
CA ALA A 560 -9.66 -0.48 -15.51
C ALA A 560 -9.68 -0.23 -14.00
N GLY A 561 -8.70 0.54 -13.51
CA GLY A 561 -8.67 1.07 -12.15
C GLY A 561 -9.50 2.34 -12.06
N THR A 562 -10.41 2.41 -11.09
CA THR A 562 -11.37 3.50 -10.94
C THR A 562 -11.17 4.30 -9.66
N ALA A 563 -11.80 5.48 -9.57
CA ALA A 563 -11.71 6.37 -8.40
C ALA A 563 -12.39 5.86 -7.11
N GLY A 564 -12.96 4.66 -7.10
CA GLY A 564 -13.67 4.13 -5.92
C GLY A 564 -14.37 2.79 -6.11
N GLY A 565 -14.66 2.38 -7.35
CA GLY A 565 -15.24 1.07 -7.67
C GLY A 565 -14.23 -0.09 -7.65
N GLY A 566 -12.96 0.18 -7.34
CA GLY A 566 -11.87 -0.79 -7.46
C GLY A 566 -11.45 -1.00 -8.91
N VAL A 567 -11.18 -2.27 -9.24
CA VAL A 567 -10.70 -2.69 -10.56
C VAL A 567 -11.79 -3.46 -11.29
N PHE A 568 -12.00 -3.14 -12.57
CA PHE A 568 -12.82 -3.91 -13.49
C PHE A 568 -11.96 -4.63 -14.52
N ARG A 569 -12.37 -5.84 -14.92
CA ARG A 569 -11.71 -6.66 -15.95
C ARG A 569 -12.66 -6.93 -17.11
N SER A 570 -12.15 -6.80 -18.33
CA SER A 570 -12.77 -7.33 -19.55
C SER A 570 -11.83 -8.37 -20.19
N THR A 571 -12.41 -9.44 -20.74
CA THR A 571 -11.70 -10.49 -21.49
C THR A 571 -12.09 -10.53 -22.96
N ASP A 572 -12.97 -9.63 -23.38
CA ASP A 572 -13.61 -9.53 -24.70
C ASP A 572 -13.35 -8.17 -25.36
N ASN A 573 -12.16 -7.60 -25.10
CA ASN A 573 -11.69 -6.33 -25.65
C ASN A 573 -12.62 -5.12 -25.39
N GLY A 574 -13.23 -5.09 -24.20
CA GLY A 574 -14.14 -4.04 -23.74
C GLY A 574 -15.62 -4.32 -24.01
N GLY A 575 -15.99 -5.47 -24.60
CA GLY A 575 -17.39 -5.84 -24.83
C GLY A 575 -18.23 -5.86 -23.55
N ASN A 576 -17.68 -6.42 -22.47
CA ASN A 576 -18.27 -6.41 -21.14
C ASN A 576 -17.20 -6.39 -20.04
N TRP A 577 -17.49 -5.65 -18.96
CA TRP A 577 -16.63 -5.51 -17.80
C TRP A 577 -17.22 -6.22 -16.58
N SER A 578 -16.33 -6.69 -15.70
CA SER A 578 -16.67 -7.39 -14.47
C SER A 578 -15.83 -6.83 -13.31
N PRO A 579 -16.42 -6.52 -12.14
CA PRO A 579 -15.64 -6.07 -10.99
C PRO A 579 -14.78 -7.22 -10.43
N VAL A 580 -13.48 -6.96 -10.27
CA VAL A 580 -12.51 -7.86 -9.65
C VAL A 580 -11.94 -7.18 -8.42
N THR A 581 -12.71 -7.16 -7.33
CA THR A 581 -12.40 -6.41 -6.10
C THR A 581 -11.99 -7.28 -4.91
N SER A 582 -12.18 -8.60 -4.99
CA SER A 582 -11.89 -9.54 -3.88
C SER A 582 -10.42 -9.47 -3.45
N GLY A 583 -10.18 -9.02 -2.21
CA GLY A 583 -8.85 -8.87 -1.61
C GLY A 583 -8.29 -7.44 -1.59
N LEU A 584 -8.94 -6.47 -2.24
CA LEU A 584 -8.58 -5.05 -2.10
C LEU A 584 -9.08 -4.48 -0.77
N LEU A 585 -8.27 -3.62 -0.14
CA LEU A 585 -8.64 -2.88 1.07
C LEU A 585 -9.19 -1.47 0.76
N ASN A 586 -8.90 -0.93 -0.43
CA ASN A 586 -9.41 0.35 -0.92
C ASN A 586 -9.83 0.22 -2.40
N GLY A 587 -10.96 0.82 -2.76
CA GLY A 587 -11.47 0.89 -4.13
C GLY A 587 -10.91 2.04 -4.97
N GLU A 588 -10.17 2.98 -4.37
CA GLU A 588 -9.52 4.09 -5.08
C GLU A 588 -8.16 3.65 -5.67
N ILE A 589 -8.15 3.41 -6.99
CA ILE A 589 -6.99 2.93 -7.73
C ILE A 589 -6.28 4.10 -8.41
N GLN A 590 -4.99 4.27 -8.12
CA GLN A 590 -4.16 5.35 -8.67
C GLN A 590 -3.44 4.93 -9.96
N ALA A 591 -2.94 3.69 -10.03
CA ALA A 591 -2.24 3.16 -11.19
C ALA A 591 -2.47 1.65 -11.36
N VAL A 592 -2.57 1.19 -12.60
CA VAL A 592 -2.56 -0.22 -13.00
C VAL A 592 -1.27 -0.49 -13.79
N ALA A 593 -0.59 -1.60 -13.50
CA ALA A 593 0.53 -2.09 -14.31
C ALA A 593 0.44 -3.61 -14.47
N VAL A 594 1.12 -4.17 -15.46
CA VAL A 594 1.15 -5.62 -15.68
C VAL A 594 2.59 -6.07 -15.91
N THR A 595 3.01 -7.14 -15.23
CA THR A 595 4.37 -7.68 -15.38
C THR A 595 4.50 -8.52 -16.66
N PRO A 596 5.73 -8.73 -17.19
CA PRO A 596 5.97 -9.70 -18.26
C PRO A 596 5.54 -11.14 -17.88
N SER A 597 5.59 -11.47 -16.59
CA SER A 597 5.06 -12.72 -16.01
C SER A 597 3.52 -12.76 -15.91
N GLY A 598 2.83 -11.66 -16.24
CA GLY A 598 1.37 -11.52 -16.34
C GLY A 598 0.62 -11.35 -15.03
N TYR A 599 1.33 -11.02 -13.94
CA TYR A 599 0.67 -10.50 -12.75
C TYR A 599 0.19 -9.08 -13.01
N VAL A 600 -1.05 -8.79 -12.60
CA VAL A 600 -1.56 -7.41 -12.58
C VAL A 600 -1.21 -6.79 -11.24
N LEU A 601 -0.80 -5.54 -11.26
CA LEU A 601 -0.42 -4.74 -10.11
C LEU A 601 -1.33 -3.51 -10.07
N VAL A 602 -1.79 -3.14 -8.87
CA VAL A 602 -2.49 -1.88 -8.65
C VAL A 602 -1.94 -1.12 -7.47
N ALA A 603 -1.77 0.19 -7.67
CA ALA A 603 -1.46 1.16 -6.63
C ALA A 603 -2.76 1.74 -6.08
N THR A 604 -2.82 1.90 -4.76
CA THR A 604 -4.02 2.35 -4.05
C THR A 604 -3.71 3.58 -3.19
N TYR A 605 -4.74 4.40 -2.93
CA TYR A 605 -4.61 5.47 -1.95
C TYR A 605 -4.49 4.87 -0.53
N GLY A 606 -3.34 5.06 0.11
CA GLY A 606 -3.12 4.70 1.52
C GLY A 606 -3.05 3.20 1.88
N SER A 607 -3.18 2.29 0.91
CA SER A 607 -3.07 0.82 1.15
C SER A 607 -1.94 0.15 0.34
N GLY A 608 -0.99 0.93 -0.18
CA GLY A 608 0.17 0.38 -0.88
C GLY A 608 -0.16 -0.21 -2.25
N VAL A 609 0.53 -1.31 -2.58
CA VAL A 609 0.37 -2.03 -3.84
C VAL A 609 -0.29 -3.39 -3.58
N PHE A 610 -1.15 -3.79 -4.51
CA PHE A 610 -1.72 -5.14 -4.57
C PHE A 610 -1.29 -5.80 -5.88
N ARG A 611 -1.11 -7.12 -5.84
CA ARG A 611 -0.83 -7.96 -7.00
C ARG A 611 -1.95 -8.97 -7.16
N SER A 612 -2.24 -9.41 -8.38
CA SER A 612 -3.06 -10.60 -8.57
C SER A 612 -2.41 -11.81 -7.87
N SER A 613 -3.22 -12.65 -7.20
CA SER A 613 -2.73 -13.82 -6.46
C SER A 613 -2.11 -14.87 -7.38
N GLN A 614 -2.55 -14.90 -8.64
CA GLN A 614 -1.98 -15.70 -9.72
C GLN A 614 -1.68 -14.83 -10.95
N SER A 615 -0.89 -15.37 -11.88
CA SER A 615 -0.66 -14.73 -13.18
C SER A 615 -1.92 -14.82 -14.05
N THR A 616 -2.41 -13.67 -14.53
CA THR A 616 -3.64 -13.56 -15.35
C THR A 616 -3.48 -14.07 -16.79
N VAL A 617 -2.30 -14.58 -17.12
CA VAL A 617 -1.93 -15.15 -18.43
C VAL A 617 -1.34 -16.56 -18.32
N ALA A 618 -1.23 -17.09 -17.10
CA ALA A 618 -1.10 -18.53 -16.93
C ALA A 618 -2.35 -19.19 -17.51
N VAL A 619 -2.18 -20.39 -18.08
CA VAL A 619 -3.32 -21.27 -18.28
C VAL A 619 -3.86 -21.59 -16.89
N GLU A 620 -5.16 -21.43 -16.66
CA GLU A 620 -5.84 -21.98 -15.50
C GLU A 620 -5.64 -23.50 -15.53
N ARG A 621 -4.56 -23.96 -14.89
CA ARG A 621 -4.51 -25.32 -14.39
C ARG A 621 -5.33 -25.29 -13.13
N ASP A 622 -6.54 -25.84 -13.20
CA ASP A 622 -7.33 -26.13 -12.01
C ASP A 622 -6.42 -26.74 -10.94
N HIS A 623 -6.28 -26.06 -9.81
CA HIS A 623 -5.41 -26.49 -8.71
C HIS A 623 -5.93 -27.75 -7.99
N ALA A 624 -6.96 -28.40 -8.53
CA ALA A 624 -7.55 -29.64 -8.04
C ALA A 624 -6.64 -30.88 -8.21
N ASP A 625 -5.75 -30.90 -9.20
CA ASP A 625 -5.07 -32.14 -9.66
C ASP A 625 -3.53 -32.12 -9.60
N MET A 626 -2.91 -31.18 -8.86
CA MET A 626 -1.44 -31.17 -8.68
C MET A 626 -1.03 -32.19 -7.58
N PRO A 627 -0.34 -33.30 -7.91
CA PRO A 627 -0.12 -34.35 -6.92
C PRO A 627 0.96 -33.94 -5.91
N MET A 628 0.61 -33.90 -4.62
CA MET A 628 1.58 -33.61 -3.55
C MET A 628 2.57 -34.75 -3.28
N LYS A 629 2.45 -35.90 -3.94
CA LYS A 629 3.32 -37.09 -3.77
C LYS A 629 3.46 -37.86 -5.07
N PHE A 630 4.62 -38.48 -5.27
CA PHE A 630 4.80 -39.53 -6.26
C PHE A 630 3.93 -40.75 -5.95
N SER A 631 3.27 -41.31 -6.96
CA SER A 631 2.46 -42.53 -6.81
C SER A 631 2.48 -43.38 -8.08
N LEU A 632 2.31 -44.70 -7.91
CA LEU A 632 2.07 -45.66 -9.00
C LEU A 632 0.84 -46.49 -8.60
N GLU A 633 -0.15 -46.57 -9.48
CA GLU A 633 -1.42 -47.26 -9.26
C GLU A 633 -1.42 -48.65 -9.91
N GLN A 634 -2.32 -49.51 -9.44
CA GLN A 634 -2.58 -50.81 -10.04
C GLN A 634 -3.13 -50.61 -11.47
N ASN A 635 -2.55 -51.32 -12.44
CA ASN A 635 -3.00 -51.27 -13.82
C ASN A 635 -4.46 -51.73 -13.95
N TYR A 636 -5.21 -51.14 -14.87
CA TYR A 636 -6.60 -51.51 -15.12
C TYR A 636 -6.88 -51.68 -16.62
N PRO A 637 -7.55 -52.78 -17.04
CA PRO A 637 -7.93 -53.94 -16.22
C PRO A 637 -6.72 -54.76 -15.71
N ASN A 638 -6.92 -55.60 -14.69
CA ASN A 638 -5.95 -56.62 -14.24
C ASN A 638 -6.71 -57.82 -13.62
N PRO A 639 -6.67 -59.04 -14.19
CA PRO A 639 -5.95 -59.42 -15.41
C PRO A 639 -6.39 -58.66 -16.67
N PHE A 640 -5.55 -58.66 -17.70
CA PHE A 640 -5.78 -57.90 -18.92
C PHE A 640 -5.53 -58.71 -20.20
N ASN A 641 -6.20 -58.33 -21.29
CA ASN A 641 -6.05 -58.92 -22.62
C ASN A 641 -6.66 -58.00 -23.71
N PRO A 642 -5.94 -57.64 -24.78
CA PRO A 642 -4.48 -57.61 -24.90
C PRO A 642 -3.87 -56.35 -24.25
N SER A 643 -4.69 -55.41 -23.77
CA SER A 643 -4.24 -54.09 -23.31
C SER A 643 -4.73 -53.70 -21.92
N THR A 644 -3.94 -52.83 -21.28
CA THR A 644 -4.19 -52.24 -19.96
C THR A 644 -3.71 -50.79 -19.93
N ARG A 645 -4.13 -50.02 -18.93
CA ARG A 645 -3.61 -48.68 -18.64
C ARG A 645 -2.88 -48.68 -17.31
N ILE A 646 -1.73 -48.03 -17.24
CA ILE A 646 -0.92 -47.82 -16.03
C ILE A 646 -1.01 -46.34 -15.65
N LYS A 647 -1.50 -46.03 -14.44
CA LYS A 647 -1.66 -44.67 -13.93
C LYS A 647 -0.61 -44.38 -12.85
N PHE A 648 -0.04 -43.18 -12.88
CA PHE A 648 0.95 -42.73 -11.91
C PHE A 648 0.93 -41.21 -11.73
N GLN A 649 1.57 -40.73 -10.68
CA GLN A 649 1.65 -39.31 -10.33
C GLN A 649 3.08 -38.89 -10.05
N ILE A 650 3.41 -37.67 -10.46
CA ILE A 650 4.72 -37.02 -10.33
C ILE A 650 4.51 -35.71 -9.57
N SER A 651 5.33 -35.44 -8.54
CA SER A 651 5.20 -34.25 -7.67
C SER A 651 6.27 -33.17 -7.87
N SER A 652 7.43 -33.50 -8.45
CA SER A 652 8.47 -32.56 -8.90
C SER A 652 8.90 -32.89 -10.34
N PRO A 653 9.49 -31.96 -11.10
CA PRO A 653 10.03 -32.27 -12.42
C PRO A 653 11.15 -33.32 -12.35
N GLU A 654 10.97 -34.48 -12.97
CA GLU A 654 11.90 -35.62 -12.90
C GLU A 654 12.05 -36.31 -14.26
N VAL A 655 13.15 -37.05 -14.46
CA VAL A 655 13.24 -38.04 -15.53
C VAL A 655 12.52 -39.31 -15.06
N VAL A 656 11.47 -39.70 -15.79
CA VAL A 656 10.59 -40.80 -15.41
C VAL A 656 10.78 -41.99 -16.34
N THR A 657 11.19 -43.12 -15.76
CA THR A 657 11.26 -44.41 -16.45
C THR A 657 10.11 -45.31 -16.02
N LEU A 658 9.35 -45.85 -16.98
CA LEU A 658 8.36 -46.91 -16.75
C LEU A 658 8.76 -48.15 -17.57
N LYS A 659 9.12 -49.23 -16.88
CA LYS A 659 9.58 -50.49 -17.50
C LYS A 659 8.71 -51.68 -17.09
N VAL A 660 8.63 -52.66 -17.98
CA VAL A 660 7.93 -53.94 -17.78
C VAL A 660 8.97 -55.06 -17.70
N PHE A 661 8.76 -56.00 -16.79
CA PHE A 661 9.65 -57.11 -16.48
C PHE A 661 8.90 -58.45 -16.46
N ASP A 662 9.58 -59.52 -16.85
CA ASP A 662 9.09 -60.90 -16.67
C ASP A 662 9.20 -61.37 -15.21
N ALA A 663 8.72 -62.60 -14.94
CA ALA A 663 8.79 -63.21 -13.62
C ALA A 663 10.22 -63.55 -13.13
N LEU A 664 11.23 -63.45 -14.01
CA LEU A 664 12.65 -63.60 -13.68
C LEU A 664 13.36 -62.24 -13.48
N GLY A 665 12.61 -61.13 -13.54
CA GLY A 665 13.13 -59.77 -13.39
C GLY A 665 13.83 -59.22 -14.63
N ARG A 666 13.71 -59.86 -15.80
CA ARG A 666 14.29 -59.38 -17.06
C ARG A 666 13.37 -58.33 -17.68
N SER A 667 13.94 -57.20 -18.10
CA SER A 667 13.18 -56.12 -18.75
C SER A 667 12.68 -56.58 -20.13
N VAL A 668 11.36 -56.60 -20.33
CA VAL A 668 10.71 -56.97 -21.60
C VAL A 668 10.21 -55.76 -22.41
N ALA A 669 10.04 -54.59 -21.78
CA ALA A 669 9.85 -53.32 -22.50
C ALA A 669 10.16 -52.09 -21.64
N THR A 670 10.44 -50.97 -22.30
CA THR A 670 10.40 -49.62 -21.72
C THR A 670 9.22 -48.88 -22.34
N LEU A 671 8.21 -48.52 -21.53
CA LEU A 671 7.01 -47.81 -21.97
C LEU A 671 7.18 -46.29 -21.94
N LEU A 672 8.11 -45.82 -21.10
CA LEU A 672 8.41 -44.41 -20.90
C LEU A 672 9.87 -44.26 -20.45
N ASN A 673 10.57 -43.27 -20.99
CA ASN A 673 11.86 -42.80 -20.49
C ASN A 673 12.08 -41.34 -20.94
N GLU A 674 11.42 -40.40 -20.27
CA GLU A 674 11.48 -38.98 -20.62
C GLU A 674 11.24 -38.09 -19.39
N GLN A 675 11.56 -36.80 -19.52
CA GLN A 675 11.32 -35.82 -18.46
C GLN A 675 9.82 -35.52 -18.35
N LYS A 676 9.28 -35.59 -17.12
CA LYS A 676 7.90 -35.21 -16.80
C LYS A 676 7.88 -34.04 -15.82
N LEU A 677 6.84 -33.22 -15.95
CA LEU A 677 6.49 -32.18 -14.98
C LEU A 677 5.59 -32.78 -13.88
N PRO A 678 5.29 -32.05 -12.79
CA PRO A 678 4.28 -32.48 -11.83
C PRO A 678 2.91 -32.66 -12.49
N GLY A 679 2.26 -33.78 -12.19
CA GLY A 679 0.97 -34.15 -12.80
C GLY A 679 0.63 -35.63 -12.68
N THR A 680 -0.62 -35.95 -13.03
CA THR A 680 -1.13 -37.33 -13.14
C THR A 680 -1.00 -37.81 -14.58
N TYR A 681 -0.45 -39.00 -14.80
CA TYR A 681 -0.17 -39.57 -16.11
C TYR A 681 -0.81 -40.96 -16.25
N VAL A 682 -1.21 -41.30 -17.48
CA VAL A 682 -1.74 -42.63 -17.84
C VAL A 682 -1.05 -43.12 -19.10
N VAL A 683 -0.29 -44.21 -18.99
CA VAL A 683 0.41 -44.86 -20.11
C VAL A 683 -0.38 -46.11 -20.54
N PRO A 684 -0.78 -46.23 -21.81
CA PRO A 684 -1.35 -47.46 -22.34
C PRO A 684 -0.25 -48.53 -22.56
N LEU A 685 -0.60 -49.79 -22.36
CA LEU A 685 0.22 -50.96 -22.67
C LEU A 685 -0.64 -51.92 -23.49
N ASP A 686 -0.17 -52.33 -24.67
CA ASP A 686 -0.82 -53.34 -25.52
C ASP A 686 0.21 -54.42 -25.88
N VAL A 687 -0.01 -55.68 -25.50
CA VAL A 687 1.01 -56.74 -25.68
C VAL A 687 1.22 -57.14 -27.14
N ARG A 688 0.40 -56.61 -28.06
CA ARG A 688 0.57 -56.80 -29.51
C ARG A 688 1.66 -55.93 -30.11
N SER A 689 2.14 -54.89 -29.41
CA SER A 689 3.22 -54.01 -29.87
C SER A 689 4.62 -54.46 -29.44
N PHE A 690 4.77 -55.72 -29.03
CA PHE A 690 6.03 -56.29 -28.55
C PHE A 690 6.58 -57.26 -29.60
N ASP A 691 7.90 -57.24 -29.81
CA ASP A 691 8.60 -58.14 -30.73
C ASP A 691 8.63 -59.58 -30.17
N GLY A 692 7.55 -60.32 -30.45
CA GLY A 692 7.29 -61.65 -29.92
C GLY A 692 6.09 -61.64 -28.96
N SER A 693 5.18 -62.60 -29.12
CA SER A 693 3.96 -62.61 -28.31
C SER A 693 4.28 -62.99 -26.87
N LEU A 694 4.14 -62.05 -25.93
CA LEU A 694 4.26 -62.32 -24.49
C LEU A 694 3.29 -63.45 -24.09
N PRO A 695 3.74 -64.54 -23.42
CA PRO A 695 2.86 -65.63 -22.99
C PRO A 695 1.88 -65.20 -21.89
N THR A 696 0.77 -65.93 -21.74
CA THR A 696 -0.10 -65.83 -20.54
C THR A 696 0.74 -66.03 -19.29
N GLY A 697 0.66 -65.12 -18.33
CA GLY A 697 1.55 -65.13 -17.17
C GLY A 697 1.54 -63.86 -16.32
N VAL A 698 2.40 -63.87 -15.31
CA VAL A 698 2.60 -62.75 -14.39
C VAL A 698 3.78 -61.92 -14.86
N TYR A 699 3.57 -60.61 -14.91
CA TYR A 699 4.56 -59.59 -15.23
C TYR A 699 4.61 -58.54 -14.12
N PHE A 700 5.69 -57.77 -14.09
CA PHE A 700 5.84 -56.65 -13.18
C PHE A 700 6.08 -55.38 -13.97
N TYR A 701 5.61 -54.24 -13.48
CA TYR A 701 5.97 -52.94 -14.03
C TYR A 701 6.49 -52.04 -12.91
N ARG A 702 7.57 -51.30 -13.20
CA ARG A 702 8.24 -50.41 -12.25
C ARG A 702 8.33 -49.00 -12.79
N LEU A 703 7.94 -48.05 -11.94
CA LEU A 703 8.17 -46.62 -12.14
C LEU A 703 9.39 -46.22 -11.32
N ASP A 704 10.37 -45.62 -11.98
CA ASP A 704 11.55 -45.00 -11.37
C ASP A 704 11.54 -43.49 -11.71
N ALA A 705 11.56 -42.62 -10.70
CA ALA A 705 11.52 -41.15 -10.84
C ALA A 705 12.26 -40.48 -9.66
N GLY A 706 13.45 -39.95 -9.90
CA GLY A 706 14.33 -39.45 -8.82
C GLY A 706 14.64 -40.56 -7.80
N GLU A 707 14.44 -40.29 -6.51
CA GLU A 707 14.54 -41.30 -5.44
C GLU A 707 13.31 -42.21 -5.33
N TYR A 708 12.21 -41.90 -6.02
CA TYR A 708 10.99 -42.72 -5.97
C TYR A 708 11.09 -43.92 -6.92
N SER A 709 11.07 -45.12 -6.36
CA SER A 709 10.91 -46.37 -7.12
C SER A 709 9.76 -47.21 -6.57
N ARG A 710 8.84 -47.64 -7.44
CA ARG A 710 7.75 -48.55 -7.05
C ARG A 710 7.45 -49.57 -8.14
N THR A 711 7.34 -50.83 -7.74
CA THR A 711 7.00 -51.97 -8.61
C THR A 711 5.62 -52.51 -8.25
N LEU A 712 4.81 -52.85 -9.26
CA LEU A 712 3.51 -53.51 -9.10
C LEU A 712 3.38 -54.70 -10.07
N LYS A 713 2.48 -55.62 -9.74
CA LYS A 713 2.25 -56.89 -10.45
C LYS A 713 1.05 -56.78 -11.39
N MET A 714 1.16 -57.29 -12.61
CA MET A 714 0.06 -57.42 -13.57
C MET A 714 -0.02 -58.84 -14.13
N THR A 715 -1.20 -59.25 -14.58
CA THR A 715 -1.45 -60.60 -15.10
C THR A 715 -2.01 -60.52 -16.52
N LEU A 716 -1.31 -61.09 -17.49
CA LEU A 716 -1.78 -61.25 -18.88
C LEU A 716 -2.49 -62.60 -19.00
N VAL A 717 -3.73 -62.62 -19.49
CA VAL A 717 -4.52 -63.84 -19.72
C VAL A 717 -5.08 -63.82 -21.14
N LYS A 718 -4.44 -64.56 -22.06
CA LYS A 718 -4.88 -64.69 -23.45
C LYS A 718 -6.20 -65.44 -23.60
#